data_AF-A0A933F580-F1
#
_entry.id   AF-A0A933F580-F1
#
_cell.length_a   1.000
_cell.length_b   1.000
_cell.length_c   1.000
_cell.angle_alpha   90.00
_cell.angle_beta   90.00
_cell.angle_gamma   90.00
#
_symmetry.space_group_name_H-M   'P 1'
#
loop_
_entity.id
_entity.type
_entity.pdbx_description
1 polymer ?
#
loop_
_entity_poly.entity_id
_entity_poly.type
_entity_poly.pdbx_seq_one_letter_code
_entity_poly.pdbx_strand_id
1 'polypeptide(L)'
;MTRLRTGVLLVVLVACASRSPSALAETPSAAPSQPGPVPPSTEAASPAPKQPRPSPEQFHFLPAPESVVIGRRPQIEAIFPPDLPAKVQDSVVVAVDGTDVTTQVTRQPGRLTYRPASGLKPGPHTVTLTFPDPASGGGEPIQWSFKVRDYGVLEEGSLDVEGSLTYEQAARRLQETDPHWNLAGNVKISGRASERGVVATLDGNLRYIDAEGPGPPGPGQTPRNNFDLADFLFTVSKDPHRFQLGDVQLTESFLSTGSSFPRRGGLLTVDLFGTEVHLFSVRSNSIVGFDYGLGIHDPDRRVQGASVARDLLPDKALRMKVTYLDGENASPQSFNTGSAEGGQSGDLFSVSATSSLFGQKLRGEAEVAFSRFDANIADEFQRRSDTGVRLKVDGTLWEKLNLGAEYKRIGLNFQSIADPNFVRDREGGAVLADTQWGPSRYTLGFSQEYDNVRDDPLLPRMEQRTYAASWGLQITDYPSLTLGYNRSEQRSTREPVGFARVDTVTDAFNAGVAYSQPTWNANLSSGYSIQDNHTGTTPPDTTAWNLTLGGGYRPTPNLNLAPSFGFTRSSNRVTDVAIDTFLPTLTANVAIIPEILVFDSQSSFSRTVAEDNSTKSNSFTGIFRLSLSLERFLLNYGKQTVSVRLNYNRTDDEINSVNNRDQWGVFFIVDLLAPLPLLPPGWGDPFGPRTSGSLQDLRTAFNLRPGQY
;
A
#
# COMPACT_ATOMS: atom_id res chain seq x y z
N MET A 1 -31.16 42.70 -29.48
CA MET A 1 -29.72 42.97 -29.69
C MET A 1 -28.94 42.01 -28.80
N THR A 2 -28.34 41.03 -29.45
CA THR A 2 -27.86 39.75 -28.90
C THR A 2 -26.38 39.89 -28.53
N ARG A 3 -25.99 39.59 -27.28
CA ARG A 3 -24.58 39.56 -26.87
C ARG A 3 -24.10 38.11 -26.77
N LEU A 4 -23.06 37.81 -27.57
CA LEU A 4 -22.35 36.54 -27.63
C LEU A 4 -21.72 36.19 -26.28
N ARG A 5 -21.89 34.93 -25.87
CA ARG A 5 -21.07 34.24 -24.87
C ARG A 5 -19.91 33.57 -25.60
N THR A 6 -18.68 33.91 -25.21
CA THR A 6 -17.45 33.26 -25.67
C THR A 6 -17.26 31.99 -24.85
N GLY A 7 -17.66 30.84 -25.40
CA GLY A 7 -17.29 29.53 -24.89
C GLY A 7 -15.94 29.13 -25.46
N VAL A 8 -14.96 28.83 -24.60
CA VAL A 8 -13.70 28.20 -25.00
C VAL A 8 -13.99 26.73 -25.28
N LEU A 9 -14.19 26.41 -26.56
CA LEU A 9 -14.32 25.06 -27.07
C LEU A 9 -12.92 24.58 -27.49
N LEU A 10 -12.28 23.72 -26.68
CA LEU A 10 -11.04 23.06 -27.09
C LEU A 10 -11.40 21.87 -27.99
N VAL A 11 -11.45 22.09 -29.31
CA VAL A 11 -11.55 21.03 -30.32
C VAL A 11 -10.15 20.64 -30.73
N VAL A 12 -9.68 19.45 -30.33
CA VAL A 12 -8.49 18.84 -30.92
C VAL A 12 -8.95 18.01 -32.12
N LEU A 13 -8.88 18.63 -33.31
CA LEU A 13 -9.03 17.97 -34.61
C LEU A 13 -7.66 17.47 -35.06
N VAL A 14 -7.43 16.16 -35.04
CA VAL A 14 -6.31 15.52 -35.74
C VAL A 14 -6.82 15.10 -37.11
N ALA A 15 -6.49 15.88 -38.15
CA ALA A 15 -6.72 15.51 -39.54
C ALA A 15 -5.45 14.91 -40.12
N CYS A 16 -5.56 13.68 -40.65
CA CYS A 16 -4.52 12.97 -41.37
C CYS A 16 -4.10 13.67 -42.67
N ALA A 17 -2.80 13.67 -42.96
CA ALA A 17 -2.28 13.77 -44.32
C ALA A 17 -1.37 12.56 -44.58
N SER A 18 -1.90 11.64 -45.39
CA SER A 18 -1.24 10.44 -45.90
C SER A 18 -0.18 10.77 -46.95
N ARG A 19 1.04 10.28 -46.78
CA ARG A 19 1.95 9.96 -47.90
C ARG A 19 2.78 8.72 -47.55
N SER A 20 2.45 7.62 -48.20
CA SER A 20 3.35 6.48 -48.41
C SER A 20 4.54 6.93 -49.28
N PRO A 21 5.69 6.25 -49.16
CA PRO A 21 5.97 5.31 -50.25
C PRO A 21 6.56 3.97 -49.81
N SER A 22 6.37 3.05 -50.75
CA SER A 22 6.75 1.66 -50.85
C SER A 22 8.22 1.32 -50.63
N ALA A 23 8.40 0.11 -50.10
CA ALA A 23 9.46 -0.89 -50.36
C ALA A 23 10.61 -0.52 -51.30
N LEU A 24 11.84 -0.79 -50.84
CA LEU A 24 12.96 -1.22 -51.68
C LEU A 24 13.93 -2.05 -50.83
N ALA A 25 14.14 -3.29 -51.26
CA ALA A 25 15.20 -4.17 -50.81
C ALA A 25 16.49 -3.76 -51.52
N GLU A 26 17.60 -3.67 -50.78
CA GLU A 26 18.94 -3.54 -51.34
C GLU A 26 19.94 -4.43 -50.59
N THR A 27 20.36 -5.49 -51.26
CA THR A 27 21.69 -6.11 -51.13
C THR A 27 22.59 -5.53 -52.22
N PRO A 28 23.86 -5.24 -51.89
CA PRO A 28 24.97 -5.59 -52.80
C PRO A 28 26.14 -6.22 -52.03
N SER A 29 26.62 -7.40 -52.45
CA SER A 29 27.67 -7.60 -53.46
C SER A 29 29.07 -7.16 -53.00
N ALA A 30 29.90 -8.13 -52.63
CA ALA A 30 31.36 -7.99 -52.56
C ALA A 30 32.02 -9.13 -53.36
N ALA A 31 33.07 -8.75 -54.08
CA ALA A 31 33.69 -9.37 -55.25
C ALA A 31 34.63 -10.57 -54.95
N PRO A 32 35.14 -11.29 -55.97
CA PRO A 32 35.85 -12.55 -55.81
C PRO A 32 37.37 -12.38 -55.65
N SER A 33 38.00 -13.24 -54.84
CA SER A 33 39.45 -13.38 -54.77
C SER A 33 39.88 -14.86 -54.78
N GLN A 34 41.01 -15.09 -55.46
CA GLN A 34 41.58 -16.33 -56.00
C GLN A 34 41.92 -17.47 -55.00
N PRO A 35 42.12 -18.71 -55.51
CA PRO A 35 42.46 -19.87 -54.68
C PRO A 35 43.97 -19.94 -54.36
N GLY A 36 44.30 -20.01 -53.07
CA GLY A 36 45.63 -20.35 -52.56
C GLY A 36 45.76 -21.85 -52.22
N PRO A 37 47.00 -22.37 -52.07
CA PRO A 37 47.30 -23.78 -52.19
C PRO A 37 46.92 -24.62 -50.97
N VAL A 38 46.58 -25.88 -51.27
CA VAL A 38 46.24 -26.97 -50.34
C VAL A 38 47.45 -27.32 -49.46
N PRO A 39 47.32 -27.30 -48.11
CA PRO A 39 48.26 -27.98 -47.21
C PRO A 39 47.88 -29.45 -47.04
N PRO A 40 48.86 -30.33 -46.74
CA PRO A 40 48.68 -31.77 -46.71
C PRO A 40 47.77 -32.22 -45.56
N SER A 41 46.86 -33.12 -45.89
CA SER A 41 45.99 -33.87 -45.00
C SER A 41 46.77 -34.48 -43.83
N THR A 42 46.56 -33.94 -42.63
CA THR A 42 46.96 -34.57 -41.39
C THR A 42 45.97 -35.67 -41.07
N GLU A 43 46.51 -36.86 -40.89
CA GLU A 43 45.88 -38.13 -40.55
C GLU A 43 44.91 -37.97 -39.37
N ALA A 44 43.61 -38.05 -39.66
CA ALA A 44 42.56 -38.06 -38.65
C ALA A 44 42.63 -39.39 -37.89
N ALA A 45 43.00 -39.32 -36.62
CA ALA A 45 42.88 -40.43 -35.68
C ALA A 45 41.43 -40.94 -35.69
N SER A 46 41.27 -42.26 -35.81
CA SER A 46 39.99 -42.97 -35.76
C SER A 46 39.12 -42.43 -34.61
N PRO A 47 37.84 -42.11 -34.85
CA PRO A 47 36.92 -41.82 -33.76
C PRO A 47 36.85 -43.05 -32.86
N ALA A 48 37.14 -42.85 -31.57
CA ALA A 48 36.87 -43.83 -30.54
C ALA A 48 35.41 -44.32 -30.69
N PRO A 49 35.14 -45.62 -30.49
CA PRO A 49 33.80 -46.17 -30.66
C PRO A 49 32.81 -45.36 -29.82
N LYS A 50 31.79 -44.78 -30.48
CA LYS A 50 30.65 -44.14 -29.81
C LYS A 50 30.11 -45.16 -28.81
N GLN A 51 30.26 -44.87 -27.52
CA GLN A 51 29.66 -45.70 -26.49
C GLN A 51 28.14 -45.77 -26.74
N PRO A 52 27.53 -46.95 -26.62
CA PRO A 52 26.09 -47.10 -26.80
C PRO A 52 25.38 -46.16 -25.84
N ARG A 53 24.60 -45.23 -26.41
CA ARG A 53 23.83 -44.25 -25.67
C ARG A 53 22.67 -44.98 -24.99
N PRO A 54 22.47 -44.85 -23.67
CA PRO A 54 21.37 -45.52 -23.00
C PRO A 54 20.06 -44.88 -23.42
N SER A 55 19.05 -45.69 -23.75
CA SER A 55 17.72 -45.17 -24.10
C SER A 55 16.92 -44.88 -22.82
N PRO A 56 16.03 -43.87 -22.82
CA PRO A 56 15.23 -43.53 -21.63
C PRO A 56 14.43 -44.71 -21.06
N GLU A 57 14.03 -45.65 -21.92
CA GLU A 57 13.27 -46.86 -21.57
C GLU A 57 14.04 -47.85 -20.69
N GLN A 58 15.37 -47.73 -20.61
CA GLN A 58 16.23 -48.60 -19.81
C GLN A 58 16.40 -48.11 -18.36
N PHE A 59 15.85 -46.95 -18.01
CA PHE A 59 15.94 -46.37 -16.68
C PHE A 59 14.67 -46.63 -15.87
N HIS A 60 14.84 -46.81 -14.56
CA HIS A 60 13.72 -46.73 -13.63
C HIS A 60 13.81 -45.44 -12.83
N PHE A 61 12.75 -44.63 -12.88
CA PHE A 61 12.66 -43.35 -12.19
C PHE A 61 11.72 -43.42 -11.00
N LEU A 62 12.10 -42.76 -9.92
CA LEU A 62 11.26 -42.44 -8.77
C LEU A 62 11.36 -40.92 -8.54
N PRO A 63 10.26 -40.18 -8.49
CA PRO A 63 8.90 -40.59 -8.83
C PRO A 63 8.82 -41.09 -10.28
N ALA A 64 7.90 -42.01 -10.55
CA ALA A 64 7.69 -42.52 -11.90
C ALA A 64 7.30 -41.38 -12.86
N PRO A 65 7.62 -41.46 -14.16
CA PRO A 65 7.23 -40.43 -15.12
C PRO A 65 5.72 -40.17 -15.08
N GLU A 66 5.33 -38.90 -15.09
CA GLU A 66 3.96 -38.40 -15.01
C GLU A 66 3.21 -38.78 -13.72
N SER A 67 3.91 -39.30 -12.70
CA SER A 67 3.30 -39.66 -11.42
C SER A 67 3.01 -38.44 -10.55
N VAL A 68 2.11 -38.64 -9.58
CA VAL A 68 1.76 -37.64 -8.58
C VAL A 68 2.38 -38.02 -7.25
N VAL A 69 3.08 -37.07 -6.62
CA VAL A 69 3.71 -37.26 -5.32
C VAL A 69 3.11 -36.32 -4.29
N ILE A 70 2.85 -36.86 -3.10
CA ILE A 70 2.38 -36.08 -1.96
C ILE A 70 3.59 -35.66 -1.12
N GLY A 71 3.67 -34.36 -0.83
CA GLY A 71 4.74 -33.75 -0.05
C GLY A 71 5.80 -33.06 -0.91
N ARG A 72 6.27 -31.91 -0.44
CA ARG A 72 7.17 -31.01 -1.18
C ARG A 72 8.63 -31.50 -1.29
N ARG A 73 9.02 -32.57 -0.60
CA ARG A 73 10.39 -33.11 -0.62
C ARG A 73 10.40 -34.59 -1.01
N PRO A 74 9.96 -34.92 -2.23
CA PRO A 74 9.97 -36.30 -2.70
C PRO A 74 11.41 -36.81 -2.83
N GLN A 75 11.59 -38.11 -2.66
CA GLN A 75 12.84 -38.74 -3.07
C GLN A 75 12.84 -38.83 -4.60
N ILE A 76 13.84 -38.20 -5.21
CA ILE A 76 14.12 -38.27 -6.65
C ILE A 76 15.24 -39.28 -6.85
N GLU A 77 15.05 -40.23 -7.73
CA GLU A 77 15.93 -41.36 -7.93
C GLU A 77 15.90 -41.84 -9.38
N ALA A 78 17.08 -42.24 -9.86
CA ALA A 78 17.26 -42.87 -11.16
C ALA A 78 18.11 -44.12 -10.98
N ILE A 79 17.57 -45.26 -11.40
CA ILE A 79 18.28 -46.54 -11.44
C ILE A 79 18.79 -46.73 -12.87
N PHE A 80 20.10 -46.87 -12.99
CA PHE A 80 20.79 -47.06 -14.26
C PHE A 80 20.65 -48.51 -14.75
N PRO A 81 20.67 -48.72 -16.08
CA PRO A 81 20.73 -50.07 -16.59
C PRO A 81 22.09 -50.72 -16.26
N PRO A 82 22.11 -52.05 -16.03
CA PRO A 82 23.27 -52.76 -15.47
C PRO A 82 24.51 -52.75 -16.38
N ASP A 83 24.33 -52.44 -17.67
CA ASP A 83 25.36 -52.32 -18.69
C ASP A 83 25.97 -50.91 -18.80
N LEU A 84 25.43 -49.91 -18.08
CA LEU A 84 25.97 -48.55 -18.09
C LEU A 84 27.31 -48.48 -17.34
N PRO A 85 28.44 -48.08 -17.97
CA PRO A 85 29.74 -48.08 -17.31
C PRO A 85 29.79 -47.16 -16.09
N ALA A 86 30.42 -47.61 -14.99
CA ALA A 86 30.53 -46.83 -13.74
C ALA A 86 31.11 -45.42 -13.96
N LYS A 87 32.11 -45.27 -14.83
CA LYS A 87 32.73 -43.99 -15.17
C LYS A 87 31.76 -42.98 -15.82
N VAL A 88 30.71 -43.48 -16.49
CA VAL A 88 29.64 -42.66 -17.09
C VAL A 88 28.57 -42.31 -16.04
N GLN A 89 28.30 -43.23 -15.11
CA GLN A 89 27.40 -42.96 -13.96
C GLN A 89 27.95 -41.86 -13.05
N ASP A 90 29.27 -41.81 -12.87
CA ASP A 90 29.94 -40.81 -12.02
C ASP A 90 29.95 -39.41 -12.65
N SER A 91 29.81 -39.29 -13.98
CA SER A 91 29.85 -38.00 -14.68
C SER A 91 28.47 -37.35 -14.90
N VAL A 92 27.37 -38.03 -14.54
CA VAL A 92 26.00 -37.50 -14.76
C VAL A 92 25.76 -36.20 -14.02
N VAL A 93 25.31 -35.18 -14.74
CA VAL A 93 24.80 -33.91 -14.19
C VAL A 93 23.30 -34.02 -13.99
N VAL A 94 22.80 -33.65 -12.82
CA VAL A 94 21.37 -33.73 -12.47
C VAL A 94 20.85 -32.32 -12.26
N ALA A 95 19.77 -31.97 -12.95
CA ALA A 95 19.05 -30.73 -12.73
C ALA A 95 17.57 -30.98 -12.42
N VAL A 96 17.02 -30.20 -11.49
CA VAL A 96 15.57 -30.19 -11.17
C VAL A 96 15.06 -28.78 -11.47
N ASP A 97 14.05 -28.68 -12.34
CA ASP A 97 13.51 -27.41 -12.86
C ASP A 97 14.59 -26.46 -13.41
N GLY A 98 15.62 -27.02 -14.04
CA GLY A 98 16.76 -26.27 -14.58
C GLY A 98 17.81 -25.84 -13.55
N THR A 99 17.61 -26.14 -12.26
CA THR A 99 18.62 -25.91 -11.22
C THR A 99 19.53 -27.13 -11.11
N ASP A 100 20.85 -26.94 -11.26
CA ASP A 100 21.84 -28.01 -11.07
C ASP A 100 21.92 -28.42 -9.59
N VAL A 101 21.63 -29.70 -9.32
CA VAL A 101 21.65 -30.31 -7.98
C VAL A 101 22.73 -31.40 -7.86
N THR A 102 23.65 -31.48 -8.83
CA THR A 102 24.63 -32.57 -8.96
C THR A 102 25.45 -32.83 -7.70
N THR A 103 25.81 -31.78 -6.95
CA THR A 103 26.58 -31.87 -5.70
C THR A 103 25.76 -32.36 -4.50
N GLN A 104 24.44 -32.34 -4.60
CA GLN A 104 23.50 -32.76 -3.56
C GLN A 104 23.00 -34.20 -3.76
N VAL A 105 23.33 -34.82 -4.89
CA VAL A 105 22.94 -36.20 -5.23
C VAL A 105 23.85 -37.19 -4.51
N THR A 106 23.26 -38.17 -3.82
CA THR A 106 23.97 -39.34 -3.30
C THR A 106 24.10 -40.39 -4.41
N ARG A 107 25.31 -40.87 -4.68
CA ARG A 107 25.59 -41.85 -5.73
C ARG A 107 25.91 -43.21 -5.13
N GLN A 108 25.30 -44.26 -5.67
CA GLN A 108 25.60 -45.66 -5.40
C GLN A 108 25.79 -46.39 -6.73
N PRO A 109 26.48 -47.55 -6.76
CA PRO A 109 26.60 -48.33 -8.00
C PRO A 109 25.23 -48.63 -8.59
N GLY A 110 24.97 -48.16 -9.81
CA GLY A 110 23.70 -48.34 -10.52
C GLY A 110 22.55 -47.43 -10.08
N ARG A 111 22.77 -46.46 -9.17
CA ARG A 111 21.69 -45.65 -8.58
C ARG A 111 22.12 -44.23 -8.22
N LEU A 112 21.29 -43.25 -8.57
CA LEU A 112 21.35 -41.87 -8.05
C LEU A 112 20.13 -41.60 -7.18
N THR A 113 20.34 -40.94 -6.03
CA THR A 113 19.25 -40.48 -5.16
C THR A 113 19.45 -39.03 -4.73
N TYR A 114 18.40 -38.24 -4.77
CA TYR A 114 18.37 -36.83 -4.39
C TYR A 114 17.10 -36.54 -3.59
N ARG A 115 17.22 -35.72 -2.54
CA ARG A 115 16.08 -35.18 -1.80
C ARG A 115 16.20 -33.65 -1.76
N PRO A 116 15.22 -32.90 -2.26
CA PRO A 116 15.27 -31.44 -2.28
C PRO A 116 15.56 -30.82 -0.90
N ALA A 117 16.56 -29.94 -0.83
CA ALA A 117 16.91 -29.24 0.41
C ALA A 117 15.80 -28.25 0.85
N SER A 118 15.17 -27.59 -0.12
CA SER A 118 13.94 -26.82 0.06
C SER A 118 12.74 -27.61 -0.48
N GLY A 119 11.54 -27.35 0.04
CA GLY A 119 10.34 -27.93 -0.53
C GLY A 119 10.10 -27.41 -1.94
N LEU A 120 9.90 -28.32 -2.90
CA LEU A 120 9.43 -28.01 -4.24
C LEU A 120 8.05 -27.33 -4.17
N LYS A 121 7.78 -26.38 -5.07
CA LYS A 121 6.48 -25.73 -5.19
C LYS A 121 5.43 -26.75 -5.65
N PRO A 122 4.16 -26.69 -5.23
CA PRO A 122 3.14 -27.54 -5.85
C PRO A 122 3.04 -27.33 -7.36
N GLY A 123 2.90 -28.42 -8.13
CA GLY A 123 2.84 -28.36 -9.58
C GLY A 123 3.73 -29.38 -10.30
N PRO A 124 3.86 -29.26 -11.63
CA PRO A 124 4.76 -30.10 -12.41
C PRO A 124 6.22 -29.73 -12.18
N HIS A 125 7.06 -30.75 -12.07
CA HIS A 125 8.51 -30.63 -11.98
C HIS A 125 9.16 -31.48 -13.04
N THR A 126 10.29 -31.00 -13.55
CA THR A 126 11.08 -31.72 -14.54
C THR A 126 12.45 -32.04 -13.97
N VAL A 127 12.84 -33.31 -14.07
CA VAL A 127 14.20 -33.75 -13.76
C VAL A 127 14.92 -34.01 -15.07
N THR A 128 16.16 -33.52 -15.14
CA THR A 128 17.04 -33.63 -16.30
C THR A 128 18.33 -34.32 -15.89
N LEU A 129 18.67 -35.42 -16.56
CA LEU A 129 19.97 -36.07 -16.48
C LEU A 129 20.76 -35.79 -17.74
N THR A 130 21.91 -35.15 -17.60
CA THR A 130 22.81 -34.86 -18.71
C THR A 130 24.08 -35.68 -18.55
N PHE A 131 24.39 -36.50 -19.56
CA PHE A 131 25.62 -37.29 -19.61
C PHE A 131 26.67 -36.49 -20.39
N PRO A 132 27.78 -36.06 -19.77
CA PRO A 132 28.82 -35.33 -20.48
C PRO A 132 29.47 -36.22 -21.54
N ASP A 133 29.43 -35.80 -22.80
CA ASP A 133 30.18 -36.44 -23.89
C ASP A 133 31.58 -35.79 -23.98
N PRO A 134 32.67 -36.57 -23.83
CA PRO A 134 34.04 -36.08 -23.96
C PRO A 134 34.36 -35.42 -25.31
N ALA A 135 33.62 -35.73 -26.38
CA ALA A 135 33.89 -35.25 -27.74
C ALA A 135 33.06 -34.01 -28.14
N SER A 136 31.86 -33.84 -27.59
CA SER A 136 30.91 -32.78 -28.00
C SER A 136 30.53 -31.80 -26.89
N GLY A 137 30.97 -32.03 -25.65
CA GLY A 137 30.75 -31.11 -24.52
C GLY A 137 29.35 -31.15 -23.91
N GLY A 138 28.39 -31.87 -24.51
CA GLY A 138 27.05 -32.07 -23.94
C GLY A 138 26.32 -33.24 -24.59
N GLY A 139 25.94 -34.25 -23.79
CA GLY A 139 25.04 -35.31 -24.23
C GLY A 139 23.58 -34.86 -24.26
N GLU A 140 22.76 -35.57 -25.03
CA GLU A 140 21.32 -35.35 -25.07
C GLU A 140 20.70 -35.66 -23.69
N PRO A 141 19.93 -34.72 -23.10
CA PRO A 141 19.39 -34.88 -21.77
C PRO A 141 18.28 -35.94 -21.75
N ILE A 142 18.31 -36.82 -20.75
CA ILE A 142 17.16 -37.65 -20.39
C ILE A 142 16.30 -36.85 -19.42
N GLN A 143 15.04 -36.63 -19.80
CA GLN A 143 14.10 -35.85 -18.99
C GLN A 143 12.87 -36.67 -18.65
N TRP A 144 12.39 -36.52 -17.42
CA TRP A 144 11.05 -36.97 -17.04
C TRP A 144 10.40 -35.92 -16.13
N SER A 145 9.08 -35.96 -16.08
CA SER A 145 8.30 -35.06 -15.24
C SER A 145 7.52 -35.84 -14.19
N PHE A 146 7.20 -35.16 -13.09
CA PHE A 146 6.24 -35.64 -12.08
C PHE A 146 5.54 -34.44 -11.47
N LYS A 147 4.42 -34.67 -10.79
CA LYS A 147 3.62 -33.61 -10.16
C LYS A 147 3.69 -33.68 -8.65
N VAL A 148 4.10 -32.59 -8.00
CA VAL A 148 4.06 -32.44 -6.54
C VAL A 148 2.72 -31.87 -6.11
N ARG A 149 2.14 -32.45 -5.06
CA ARG A 149 0.95 -31.96 -4.38
C ARG A 149 1.21 -31.88 -2.87
N ASP A 150 0.57 -30.94 -2.20
CA ASP A 150 0.61 -30.87 -0.74
C ASP A 150 -0.23 -31.98 -0.11
N TYR A 151 -1.38 -32.28 -0.69
CA TYR A 151 -2.34 -33.27 -0.19
C TYR A 151 -2.90 -34.15 -1.31
N GLY A 152 -3.45 -35.32 -0.95
CA GLY A 152 -4.07 -36.20 -1.94
C GLY A 152 -5.26 -35.56 -2.67
N VAL A 153 -5.97 -34.64 -2.00
CA VAL A 153 -7.18 -33.97 -2.51
C VAL A 153 -6.94 -32.55 -3.03
N LEU A 154 -5.81 -31.92 -2.72
CA LEU A 154 -5.47 -30.54 -3.11
C LEU A 154 -4.07 -30.46 -3.70
N GLU A 155 -3.91 -29.72 -4.79
CA GLU A 155 -2.59 -29.40 -5.33
C GLU A 155 -1.78 -28.57 -4.33
N GLU A 156 -2.37 -27.49 -3.81
CA GLU A 156 -1.76 -26.61 -2.82
C GLU A 156 -2.70 -26.44 -1.62
N GLY A 157 -2.14 -26.45 -0.42
CA GLY A 157 -2.87 -26.13 0.81
C GLY A 157 -1.95 -25.50 1.85
N SER A 158 -2.29 -24.30 2.30
CA SER A 158 -1.62 -23.62 3.40
C SER A 158 -2.62 -22.96 4.35
N LEU A 159 -2.26 -22.96 5.63
CA LEU A 159 -2.95 -22.23 6.68
C LEU A 159 -1.88 -21.66 7.60
N ASP A 160 -1.78 -20.34 7.60
CA ASP A 160 -0.91 -19.55 8.47
C ASP A 160 -1.78 -18.87 9.53
N VAL A 161 -1.38 -18.97 10.78
CA VAL A 161 -2.01 -18.25 11.88
C VAL A 161 -0.93 -17.55 12.65
N GLU A 162 -1.08 -16.26 12.89
CA GLU A 162 -0.15 -15.44 13.65
C GLU A 162 -0.91 -14.78 14.79
N GLY A 163 -0.45 -14.99 16.02
CA GLY A 163 -1.01 -14.36 17.21
C GLY A 163 -0.06 -13.29 17.75
N SER A 164 -0.59 -12.11 18.06
CA SER A 164 0.09 -11.13 18.90
C SER A 164 -0.71 -10.84 20.16
N LEU A 165 -0.01 -10.57 21.25
CA LEU A 165 -0.56 -10.20 22.54
C LEU A 165 0.31 -9.12 23.17
N THR A 166 -0.31 -8.02 23.56
CA THR A 166 0.32 -6.93 24.30
C THR A 166 -0.42 -6.76 25.63
N TYR A 167 0.31 -6.96 26.72
CA TYR A 167 -0.16 -6.62 28.06
C TYR A 167 0.60 -5.38 28.55
N GLU A 168 -0.14 -4.34 28.92
CA GLU A 168 0.41 -3.12 29.50
C GLU A 168 -0.14 -2.94 30.93
N GLN A 169 0.75 -2.64 31.86
CA GLN A 169 0.45 -2.32 33.26
C GLN A 169 1.05 -0.98 33.62
N ALA A 170 0.22 0.00 33.96
CA ALA A 170 0.66 1.23 34.58
C ALA A 170 1.06 0.97 36.05
N ALA A 171 2.33 1.19 36.36
CA ALA A 171 2.81 1.37 37.73
C ALA A 171 2.42 2.74 38.27
N ARG A 172 2.34 3.72 37.38
CA ARG A 172 1.74 5.03 37.60
C ARG A 172 1.06 5.49 36.32
N ARG A 173 -0.16 5.99 36.43
CA ARG A 173 -0.95 6.48 35.31
C ARG A 173 -0.58 7.92 34.95
N LEU A 174 -0.71 8.28 33.67
CA LEU A 174 -0.46 9.64 33.22
C LEU A 174 -1.59 10.58 33.69
N GLN A 175 -2.83 10.10 33.59
CA GLN A 175 -4.04 10.75 34.11
C GLN A 175 -4.80 9.80 35.04
N GLU A 176 -5.58 10.35 35.97
CA GLU A 176 -6.42 9.53 36.88
C GLU A 176 -7.53 8.76 36.18
N THR A 177 -7.88 9.13 34.95
CA THR A 177 -8.88 8.45 34.12
C THR A 177 -8.30 7.32 33.27
N ASP A 178 -6.97 7.19 33.19
CA ASP A 178 -6.34 6.13 32.40
C ASP A 178 -6.56 4.76 33.07
N PRO A 179 -6.63 3.67 32.31
CA PRO A 179 -6.69 2.32 32.88
C PRO A 179 -5.37 1.96 33.59
N HIS A 180 -5.39 1.16 34.67
CA HIS A 180 -4.13 0.64 35.22
C HIS A 180 -3.58 -0.51 34.38
N TRP A 181 -4.41 -1.20 33.61
CA TRP A 181 -3.97 -2.25 32.71
C TRP A 181 -4.77 -2.25 31.40
N ASN A 182 -4.10 -2.69 30.33
CA ASN A 182 -4.68 -2.88 29.01
C ASN A 182 -4.14 -4.20 28.41
N LEU A 183 -5.03 -5.00 27.86
CA LEU A 183 -4.71 -6.24 27.17
C LEU A 183 -5.26 -6.17 25.76
N ALA A 184 -4.37 -6.17 24.78
CA ALA A 184 -4.72 -6.21 23.37
C ALA A 184 -4.15 -7.48 22.73
N GLY A 185 -4.98 -8.22 22.01
CA GLY A 185 -4.59 -9.39 21.24
C GLY A 185 -5.07 -9.28 19.80
N ASN A 186 -4.29 -9.82 18.88
CA ASN A 186 -4.68 -9.96 17.48
C ASN A 186 -4.31 -11.37 17.00
N VAL A 187 -5.24 -12.05 16.33
CA VAL A 187 -4.99 -13.30 15.63
C VAL A 187 -5.29 -13.09 14.14
N LYS A 188 -4.24 -13.11 13.34
CA LYS A 188 -4.32 -13.12 11.88
C LYS A 188 -4.37 -14.55 11.38
N ILE A 189 -5.27 -14.83 10.44
CA ILE A 189 -5.47 -16.12 9.80
C ILE A 189 -5.35 -15.89 8.30
N SER A 190 -4.45 -16.60 7.63
CA SER A 190 -4.30 -16.57 6.17
C SER A 190 -4.24 -18.00 5.63
N GLY A 191 -5.22 -18.38 4.82
CA GLY A 191 -5.35 -19.70 4.22
C GLY A 191 -5.39 -19.63 2.71
N ARG A 192 -4.84 -20.66 2.05
CA ARG A 192 -4.90 -20.83 0.60
C ARG A 192 -5.08 -22.31 0.27
N ALA A 193 -5.98 -22.61 -0.65
CA ALA A 193 -6.16 -23.93 -1.23
C ALA A 193 -6.27 -23.81 -2.74
N SER A 194 -5.65 -24.71 -3.50
CA SER A 194 -5.77 -24.75 -4.96
C SER A 194 -5.98 -26.18 -5.45
N GLU A 195 -6.87 -26.33 -6.43
CA GLU A 195 -7.09 -27.57 -7.17
C GLU A 195 -7.59 -27.27 -8.59
N ARG A 196 -6.91 -27.78 -9.61
CA ARG A 196 -7.35 -27.73 -11.02
C ARG A 196 -7.71 -26.32 -11.50
N GLY A 197 -6.91 -25.35 -11.09
CA GLY A 197 -7.09 -23.92 -11.42
C GLY A 197 -8.19 -23.21 -10.61
N VAL A 198 -8.89 -23.91 -9.70
CA VAL A 198 -9.71 -23.26 -8.68
C VAL A 198 -8.82 -22.92 -7.50
N VAL A 199 -8.80 -21.64 -7.12
CA VAL A 199 -8.04 -21.13 -5.98
C VAL A 199 -9.03 -20.59 -4.96
N ALA A 200 -8.94 -21.02 -3.71
CA ALA A 200 -9.65 -20.47 -2.58
C ALA A 200 -8.67 -19.83 -1.60
N THR A 201 -8.95 -18.62 -1.13
CA THR A 201 -8.18 -17.94 -0.08
C THR A 201 -9.09 -17.48 1.04
N LEU A 202 -8.55 -17.44 2.25
CA LEU A 202 -9.20 -16.90 3.43
C LEU A 202 -8.21 -16.00 4.15
N ASP A 203 -8.51 -14.72 4.28
CA ASP A 203 -7.78 -13.81 5.14
C ASP A 203 -8.74 -13.36 6.25
N GLY A 204 -8.29 -13.33 7.49
CA GLY A 204 -9.13 -12.99 8.64
C GLY A 204 -8.31 -12.45 9.79
N ASN A 205 -8.93 -11.57 10.56
CA ASN A 205 -8.30 -10.84 11.65
C ASN A 205 -9.25 -10.79 12.85
N LEU A 206 -8.87 -11.46 13.93
CA LEU A 206 -9.62 -11.50 15.18
C LEU A 206 -8.90 -10.63 16.19
N ARG A 207 -9.65 -9.77 16.88
CA ARG A 207 -9.09 -8.80 17.81
C ARG A 207 -9.68 -9.01 19.19
N TYR A 208 -8.82 -9.08 20.20
CA TYR A 208 -9.21 -9.02 21.60
C TYR A 208 -8.76 -7.68 22.21
N ILE A 209 -9.63 -6.94 22.87
CA ILE A 209 -9.27 -5.74 23.63
C ILE A 209 -10.01 -5.75 24.95
N ASP A 210 -9.26 -5.61 26.05
CA ASP A 210 -9.83 -5.43 27.38
C ASP A 210 -8.98 -4.47 28.19
N ALA A 211 -9.62 -3.65 29.01
CA ALA A 211 -8.96 -2.65 29.83
C ALA A 211 -9.77 -2.36 31.11
N GLU A 212 -9.06 -1.88 32.13
CA GLU A 212 -9.68 -1.48 33.40
C GLU A 212 -10.54 -0.21 33.29
N GLY A 213 -11.61 -0.15 34.09
CA GLY A 213 -12.53 1.00 34.14
C GLY A 213 -13.59 0.94 33.04
N PRO A 214 -14.71 1.65 33.15
CA PRO A 214 -15.68 1.76 32.05
C PRO A 214 -14.90 2.30 30.84
N GLY A 215 -14.87 1.57 29.73
CA GLY A 215 -14.16 2.00 28.51
C GLY A 215 -14.56 3.43 28.13
N PRO A 216 -13.76 4.13 27.29
CA PRO A 216 -14.04 5.53 26.94
C PRO A 216 -15.52 5.67 26.54
N PRO A 217 -16.29 6.57 27.15
CA PRO A 217 -17.74 6.64 26.98
C PRO A 217 -18.08 7.05 25.54
N GLY A 218 -18.27 6.07 24.68
CA GLY A 218 -18.78 6.25 23.33
C GLY A 218 -20.31 6.17 23.32
N PRO A 219 -21.02 7.07 22.62
CA PRO A 219 -22.47 6.91 22.43
C PRO A 219 -22.74 5.64 21.62
N GLY A 220 -23.61 4.76 22.11
CA GLY A 220 -24.06 3.56 21.38
C GLY A 220 -23.28 2.26 21.63
N GLN A 221 -22.49 2.18 22.72
CA GLN A 221 -21.76 0.96 23.06
C GLN A 221 -22.70 -0.23 23.30
N THR A 222 -22.67 -1.16 22.34
CA THR A 222 -23.01 -2.56 22.56
C THR A 222 -22.23 -3.10 23.77
N PRO A 223 -22.72 -4.16 24.45
CA PRO A 223 -22.00 -4.80 25.55
C PRO A 223 -20.57 -5.08 25.12
N ARG A 224 -19.60 -4.92 26.04
CA ARG A 224 -18.17 -5.23 25.84
C ARG A 224 -17.98 -6.60 25.15
N ASN A 225 -17.99 -6.63 23.82
CA ASN A 225 -17.40 -7.72 23.08
C ASN A 225 -15.92 -7.39 23.05
N ASN A 226 -15.22 -7.87 24.08
CA ASN A 226 -13.77 -7.80 24.12
C ASN A 226 -13.15 -8.64 22.99
N PHE A 227 -13.93 -9.39 22.22
CA PHE A 227 -13.49 -10.24 21.12
C PHE A 227 -14.31 -9.95 19.85
N ASP A 228 -13.67 -9.37 18.85
CA ASP A 228 -14.28 -8.93 17.60
C ASP A 228 -13.59 -9.52 16.37
N LEU A 229 -14.39 -9.79 15.34
CA LEU A 229 -13.89 -9.98 13.98
C LEU A 229 -13.59 -8.60 13.37
N ALA A 230 -12.31 -8.23 13.35
CA ALA A 230 -11.87 -6.95 12.80
C ALA A 230 -12.16 -6.88 11.29
N ASP A 231 -11.76 -7.92 10.57
CA ASP A 231 -12.00 -8.08 9.14
C ASP A 231 -11.87 -9.55 8.73
N PHE A 232 -12.52 -9.93 7.62
CA PHE A 232 -12.19 -11.16 6.90
C PHE A 232 -12.54 -11.06 5.41
N LEU A 233 -11.82 -11.78 4.57
CA LEU A 233 -12.10 -11.91 3.15
C LEU A 233 -11.89 -13.36 2.71
N PHE A 234 -12.97 -14.00 2.29
CA PHE A 234 -12.94 -15.26 1.60
C PHE A 234 -13.05 -15.01 0.09
N THR A 235 -12.11 -15.56 -0.70
CA THR A 235 -12.12 -15.45 -2.16
C THR A 235 -12.05 -16.84 -2.78
N VAL A 236 -12.88 -17.09 -3.79
CA VAL A 236 -12.79 -18.27 -4.67
C VAL A 236 -12.67 -17.78 -6.10
N SER A 237 -11.64 -18.20 -6.82
CA SER A 237 -11.41 -17.81 -8.20
C SER A 237 -11.09 -19.01 -9.08
N LYS A 238 -11.59 -18.97 -10.31
CA LYS A 238 -11.17 -19.82 -11.41
C LYS A 238 -11.17 -18.94 -12.64
N ASP A 239 -9.98 -18.53 -13.09
CA ASP A 239 -9.83 -17.51 -14.12
C ASP A 239 -10.77 -17.73 -15.31
N PRO A 240 -11.54 -16.71 -15.72
CA PRO A 240 -11.59 -15.31 -15.24
C PRO A 240 -12.63 -15.05 -14.12
N HIS A 241 -13.29 -16.07 -13.59
CA HIS A 241 -14.38 -15.91 -12.61
C HIS A 241 -13.85 -15.79 -11.18
N ARG A 242 -14.48 -14.93 -10.37
CA ARG A 242 -14.11 -14.70 -8.98
C ARG A 242 -15.34 -14.43 -8.13
N PHE A 243 -15.40 -15.05 -6.96
CA PHE A 243 -16.39 -14.80 -5.92
C PHE A 243 -15.65 -14.37 -4.65
N GLN A 244 -16.14 -13.32 -4.00
CA GLN A 244 -15.59 -12.78 -2.76
C GLN A 244 -16.71 -12.62 -1.73
N LEU A 245 -16.41 -12.91 -0.47
CA LEU A 245 -17.33 -12.83 0.65
C LEU A 245 -16.60 -12.34 1.91
N GLY A 246 -17.21 -11.42 2.66
CA GLY A 246 -16.60 -10.75 3.81
C GLY A 246 -16.38 -9.27 3.52
N ASP A 247 -15.34 -8.68 4.06
CA ASP A 247 -14.94 -7.29 3.89
C ASP A 247 -14.33 -7.08 2.48
N VAL A 248 -15.22 -6.97 1.50
CA VAL A 248 -14.87 -6.82 0.08
C VAL A 248 -14.57 -5.37 -0.25
N GLN A 249 -13.58 -5.18 -1.13
CA GLN A 249 -13.24 -3.87 -1.68
C GLN A 249 -14.01 -3.66 -2.98
N LEU A 250 -15.04 -2.82 -2.95
CA LEU A 250 -15.80 -2.47 -4.15
C LEU A 250 -15.19 -1.23 -4.82
N THR A 251 -14.92 -1.32 -6.12
CA THR A 251 -14.41 -0.23 -6.95
C THR A 251 -15.05 -0.32 -8.34
N GLU A 252 -16.13 0.43 -8.54
CA GLU A 252 -16.90 0.39 -9.79
C GLU A 252 -16.56 1.56 -10.72
N SER A 253 -16.72 2.80 -10.25
CA SER A 253 -16.34 4.02 -10.96
C SER A 253 -16.15 5.17 -9.97
N PHE A 254 -15.62 6.32 -10.43
CA PHE A 254 -15.35 7.46 -9.56
C PHE A 254 -16.65 8.00 -8.96
N LEU A 255 -17.66 8.31 -9.79
CA LEU A 255 -18.90 8.91 -9.29
C LEU A 255 -19.85 7.93 -8.59
N SER A 256 -19.58 6.62 -8.64
CA SER A 256 -20.42 5.60 -8.00
C SER A 256 -19.86 5.16 -6.64
N THR A 257 -18.69 4.54 -6.58
CA THR A 257 -18.12 3.96 -5.36
C THR A 257 -16.87 4.70 -4.88
N GLY A 258 -16.50 5.79 -5.55
CA GLY A 258 -15.26 6.51 -5.27
C GLY A 258 -14.01 5.68 -5.59
N SER A 259 -12.90 6.04 -4.94
CA SER A 259 -11.63 5.31 -5.04
C SER A 259 -11.67 3.97 -4.32
N SER A 260 -12.46 3.85 -3.25
CA SER A 260 -12.59 2.62 -2.47
C SER A 260 -13.85 2.62 -1.61
N PHE A 261 -14.68 1.58 -1.74
CA PHE A 261 -15.80 1.29 -0.84
C PHE A 261 -15.62 -0.09 -0.16
N PRO A 262 -14.78 -0.19 0.89
CA PRO A 262 -14.60 -1.43 1.65
C PRO A 262 -15.83 -1.70 2.52
N ARG A 263 -16.53 -2.80 2.29
CA ARG A 263 -17.75 -3.15 3.05
C ARG A 263 -17.92 -4.65 3.18
N ARG A 264 -18.53 -5.08 4.29
CA ARG A 264 -18.87 -6.48 4.49
C ARG A 264 -20.04 -6.90 3.61
N GLY A 265 -19.86 -7.94 2.80
CA GLY A 265 -20.85 -8.46 1.87
C GLY A 265 -20.28 -9.48 0.90
N GLY A 266 -20.82 -9.50 -0.31
CA GLY A 266 -20.36 -10.38 -1.39
C GLY A 266 -20.18 -9.64 -2.72
N LEU A 267 -19.22 -10.12 -3.51
CA LEU A 267 -18.94 -9.68 -4.88
C LEU A 267 -18.71 -10.89 -5.77
N LEU A 268 -19.43 -10.96 -6.89
CA LEU A 268 -19.24 -11.95 -7.94
C LEU A 268 -18.78 -11.24 -9.21
N THR A 269 -17.63 -11.65 -9.73
CA THR A 269 -17.07 -11.24 -11.02
C THR A 269 -17.13 -12.43 -11.98
N VAL A 270 -17.75 -12.24 -13.14
CA VAL A 270 -17.80 -13.26 -14.19
C VAL A 270 -17.45 -12.65 -15.54
N ASP A 271 -16.67 -13.33 -16.36
CA ASP A 271 -16.53 -13.00 -17.78
C ASP A 271 -17.51 -13.83 -18.60
N LEU A 272 -18.34 -13.17 -19.40
CA LEU A 272 -19.27 -13.78 -20.33
C LEU A 272 -18.97 -13.26 -21.72
N PHE A 273 -18.29 -14.09 -22.53
CA PHE A 273 -17.95 -13.77 -23.92
C PHE A 273 -17.12 -12.48 -24.07
N GLY A 274 -16.12 -12.27 -23.20
CA GLY A 274 -15.29 -11.07 -23.19
C GLY A 274 -15.99 -9.82 -22.63
N THR A 275 -17.08 -10.03 -21.90
CA THR A 275 -17.78 -9.00 -21.14
C THR A 275 -17.70 -9.34 -19.66
N GLU A 276 -17.06 -8.49 -18.88
CA GLU A 276 -16.91 -8.63 -17.44
C GLU A 276 -18.18 -8.09 -16.75
N VAL A 277 -18.79 -8.92 -15.90
CA VAL A 277 -19.98 -8.56 -15.13
C VAL A 277 -19.64 -8.66 -13.65
N HIS A 278 -19.91 -7.60 -12.90
CA HIS A 278 -19.84 -7.59 -11.44
C HIS A 278 -21.24 -7.56 -10.87
N LEU A 279 -21.50 -8.40 -9.86
CA LEU A 279 -22.72 -8.38 -9.05
C LEU A 279 -22.29 -8.29 -7.59
N PHE A 280 -22.81 -7.31 -6.85
CA PHE A 280 -22.41 -7.10 -5.46
C PHE A 280 -23.59 -6.78 -4.56
N SER A 281 -23.43 -7.12 -3.29
CA SER A 281 -24.37 -6.81 -2.22
C SER A 281 -23.57 -6.71 -0.93
N VAL A 282 -23.46 -5.50 -0.38
CA VAL A 282 -22.62 -5.18 0.76
C VAL A 282 -23.38 -4.29 1.76
N ARG A 283 -22.94 -4.19 3.01
CA ARG A 283 -23.54 -3.22 3.95
C ARG A 283 -23.25 -1.79 3.53
N SER A 284 -24.14 -0.86 3.86
CA SER A 284 -23.90 0.57 3.74
C SER A 284 -22.91 1.09 4.79
N ASN A 285 -22.96 0.55 6.02
CA ASN A 285 -22.05 0.90 7.12
C ASN A 285 -20.88 -0.08 7.22
N SER A 286 -19.70 0.43 7.58
CA SER A 286 -18.60 -0.40 8.06
C SER A 286 -18.97 -1.02 9.40
N ILE A 287 -18.69 -2.31 9.59
CA ILE A 287 -18.95 -3.02 10.83
C ILE A 287 -17.68 -3.72 11.30
N VAL A 288 -17.56 -3.87 12.61
CA VAL A 288 -16.56 -4.68 13.30
C VAL A 288 -17.32 -5.64 14.20
N GLY A 289 -16.76 -6.83 14.42
CA GLY A 289 -17.37 -7.86 15.24
C GLY A 289 -18.15 -8.89 14.42
N PHE A 290 -18.72 -9.85 15.14
CA PHE A 290 -19.54 -10.92 14.56
C PHE A 290 -21.02 -10.52 14.39
N ASP A 291 -21.40 -9.40 15.01
CA ASP A 291 -22.72 -8.82 14.83
C ASP A 291 -22.92 -8.54 13.33
N TYR A 292 -24.08 -8.95 12.81
CA TYR A 292 -24.46 -8.88 11.40
C TYR A 292 -23.77 -9.86 10.44
N GLY A 293 -22.95 -10.80 10.93
CA GLY A 293 -22.41 -11.94 10.16
C GLY A 293 -21.78 -11.55 8.83
N LEU A 294 -22.32 -12.06 7.71
CA LEU A 294 -21.85 -11.78 6.35
C LEU A 294 -22.25 -10.40 5.80
N GLY A 295 -23.03 -9.60 6.53
CA GLY A 295 -23.45 -8.25 6.11
C GLY A 295 -24.56 -8.17 5.04
N ILE A 296 -25.08 -9.29 4.52
CA ILE A 296 -26.04 -9.28 3.40
C ILE A 296 -27.54 -9.35 3.79
N HIS A 297 -27.84 -9.68 5.05
CA HIS A 297 -29.20 -10.03 5.50
C HIS A 297 -30.08 -8.83 5.88
N ASP A 298 -29.49 -7.66 6.09
CA ASP A 298 -30.15 -6.46 6.60
C ASP A 298 -30.49 -5.51 5.43
N PRO A 299 -31.73 -5.53 4.89
CA PRO A 299 -32.09 -4.77 3.71
C PRO A 299 -32.00 -3.26 3.94
N ASP A 300 -32.24 -2.80 5.17
CA ASP A 300 -32.28 -1.39 5.55
C ASP A 300 -30.86 -0.79 5.69
N ARG A 301 -29.82 -1.63 5.61
CA ARG A 301 -28.41 -1.24 5.71
C ARG A 301 -27.56 -1.90 4.62
N ARG A 302 -28.05 -1.89 3.38
CA ARG A 302 -27.43 -2.58 2.25
C ARG A 302 -27.27 -1.67 1.04
N VAL A 303 -26.15 -1.84 0.36
CA VAL A 303 -25.88 -1.32 -0.99
C VAL A 303 -25.66 -2.51 -1.90
N GLN A 304 -26.44 -2.57 -2.97
CA GLN A 304 -26.38 -3.64 -3.95
C GLN A 304 -26.32 -3.06 -5.35
N GLY A 305 -25.77 -3.80 -6.29
CA GLY A 305 -25.63 -3.30 -7.64
C GLY A 305 -24.99 -4.29 -8.59
N ALA A 306 -24.90 -3.83 -9.82
CA ALA A 306 -24.31 -4.56 -10.91
C ALA A 306 -23.50 -3.62 -11.79
N SER A 307 -22.42 -4.12 -12.37
CA SER A 307 -21.74 -3.43 -13.45
C SER A 307 -21.40 -4.37 -14.60
N VAL A 308 -21.34 -3.82 -15.79
CA VAL A 308 -21.00 -4.53 -17.02
C VAL A 308 -19.92 -3.74 -17.71
N ALA A 309 -18.78 -4.37 -17.97
CA ALA A 309 -17.63 -3.77 -18.61
C ALA A 309 -17.18 -4.58 -19.83
N ARG A 310 -16.82 -3.89 -20.91
CA ARG A 310 -16.34 -4.52 -22.14
C ARG A 310 -15.22 -3.72 -22.76
N ASP A 311 -14.18 -4.43 -23.18
CA ASP A 311 -13.11 -3.88 -24.00
C ASP A 311 -13.63 -3.76 -25.44
N LEU A 312 -13.71 -2.52 -25.94
CA LEU A 312 -14.16 -2.23 -27.30
C LEU A 312 -12.99 -2.24 -28.31
N LEU A 313 -11.78 -2.04 -27.81
CA LEU A 313 -10.53 -2.17 -28.57
C LEU A 313 -9.57 -3.13 -27.86
N PRO A 314 -8.68 -3.82 -28.59
CA PRO A 314 -7.68 -4.73 -28.01
C PRO A 314 -6.80 -4.06 -26.95
N ASP A 315 -6.17 -4.89 -26.11
CA ASP A 315 -5.22 -4.45 -25.07
C ASP A 315 -5.78 -3.40 -24.10
N LYS A 316 -7.11 -3.39 -23.90
CA LYS A 316 -7.82 -2.40 -23.07
C LYS A 316 -7.62 -0.95 -23.55
N ALA A 317 -7.33 -0.77 -24.85
CA ALA A 317 -7.12 0.55 -25.42
C ALA A 317 -8.36 1.45 -25.32
N LEU A 318 -9.55 0.84 -25.31
CA LEU A 318 -10.81 1.48 -24.95
C LEU A 318 -11.70 0.46 -24.24
N ARG A 319 -12.11 0.78 -23.02
CA ARG A 319 -13.02 -0.02 -22.20
C ARG A 319 -14.22 0.84 -21.81
N MET A 320 -15.41 0.32 -22.01
CA MET A 320 -16.65 0.92 -21.53
C MET A 320 -17.19 0.14 -20.35
N LYS A 321 -17.79 0.84 -19.40
CA LYS A 321 -18.42 0.26 -18.22
C LYS A 321 -19.73 0.98 -17.90
N VAL A 322 -20.73 0.20 -17.54
CA VAL A 322 -22.03 0.70 -17.06
C VAL A 322 -22.24 0.13 -15.67
N THR A 323 -22.60 0.98 -14.72
CA THR A 323 -22.80 0.60 -13.31
C THR A 323 -24.18 1.07 -12.86
N TYR A 324 -24.89 0.20 -12.15
CA TYR A 324 -26.10 0.54 -11.42
C TYR A 324 -25.94 0.10 -9.97
N LEU A 325 -26.30 0.97 -9.04
CA LEU A 325 -26.38 0.63 -7.62
C LEU A 325 -27.64 1.24 -6.99
N ASP A 326 -28.13 0.58 -5.96
CA ASP A 326 -29.24 1.02 -5.11
C ASP A 326 -28.90 0.61 -3.68
N GLY A 327 -29.28 1.44 -2.72
CA GLY A 327 -29.06 1.09 -1.34
C GLY A 327 -29.78 1.97 -0.34
N GLU A 328 -29.73 1.51 0.89
CA GLU A 328 -30.31 2.15 2.05
C GLU A 328 -29.40 2.04 3.28
N ASN A 329 -29.53 3.03 4.16
CA ASN A 329 -28.91 3.11 5.46
C ASN A 329 -29.88 3.77 6.43
N ALA A 330 -30.95 3.06 6.82
CA ALA A 330 -32.04 3.60 7.64
C ALA A 330 -31.63 4.01 9.06
N SER A 331 -30.48 3.53 9.54
CA SER A 331 -29.96 3.86 10.87
C SER A 331 -28.43 3.89 10.80
N PRO A 332 -27.85 5.03 10.41
CA PRO A 332 -26.41 5.20 10.30
C PRO A 332 -25.75 4.91 11.64
N GLN A 333 -24.88 3.91 11.68
CA GLN A 333 -24.05 3.65 12.85
C GLN A 333 -22.80 4.51 12.74
N SER A 334 -22.96 5.81 12.98
CA SER A 334 -21.82 6.72 12.98
C SER A 334 -21.04 6.57 14.28
N PHE A 335 -19.86 5.95 14.19
CA PHE A 335 -18.92 5.83 15.30
C PHE A 335 -18.31 7.17 15.76
N ASN A 336 -18.70 8.32 15.19
CA ASN A 336 -18.11 9.62 15.53
C ASN A 336 -18.93 10.88 15.17
N THR A 337 -20.19 10.79 14.72
CA THR A 337 -21.01 12.00 14.48
C THR A 337 -22.20 12.01 15.44
N GLY A 338 -22.22 12.99 16.34
CA GLY A 338 -23.26 13.19 17.35
C GLY A 338 -24.57 13.77 16.80
N SER A 339 -25.00 13.34 15.61
CA SER A 339 -26.28 13.73 15.02
C SER A 339 -27.11 12.48 14.78
N ALA A 340 -28.37 12.50 15.24
CA ALA A 340 -29.39 11.54 14.84
C ALA A 340 -29.67 11.75 13.34
N GLU A 341 -28.87 11.13 12.48
CA GLU A 341 -29.12 11.10 11.04
C GLU A 341 -30.30 10.16 10.78
N GLY A 342 -31.40 10.68 10.25
CA GLY A 342 -32.63 9.92 10.02
C GLY A 342 -32.58 8.99 8.82
N GLY A 343 -31.41 8.38 8.59
CA GLY A 343 -31.14 7.40 7.54
C GLY A 343 -31.05 7.96 6.12
N GLN A 344 -30.36 7.25 5.24
CA GLN A 344 -30.08 7.67 3.86
C GLN A 344 -30.51 6.59 2.87
N SER A 345 -30.97 6.98 1.68
CA SER A 345 -31.38 6.02 0.66
C SER A 345 -31.14 6.59 -0.74
N GLY A 346 -30.77 5.76 -1.70
CA GLY A 346 -30.61 6.25 -3.06
C GLY A 346 -30.19 5.21 -4.08
N ASP A 347 -30.39 5.59 -5.34
CA ASP A 347 -29.96 4.82 -6.50
C ASP A 347 -29.10 5.67 -7.42
N LEU A 348 -28.19 5.01 -8.13
CA LEU A 348 -27.25 5.64 -9.04
C LEU A 348 -27.01 4.77 -10.27
N PHE A 349 -27.02 5.43 -11.43
CA PHE A 349 -26.65 4.86 -12.70
C PHE A 349 -25.47 5.64 -13.29
N SER A 350 -24.38 4.97 -13.64
CA SER A 350 -23.23 5.60 -14.29
C SER A 350 -22.78 4.87 -15.54
N VAL A 351 -22.26 5.65 -16.48
CA VAL A 351 -21.59 5.17 -17.69
C VAL A 351 -20.20 5.78 -17.71
N SER A 352 -19.19 4.93 -17.78
CA SER A 352 -17.80 5.34 -17.85
C SER A 352 -17.08 4.74 -19.06
N ALA A 353 -16.12 5.48 -19.59
CA ALA A 353 -15.21 5.04 -20.63
C ALA A 353 -13.78 5.34 -20.19
N THR A 354 -12.91 4.33 -20.28
CA THR A 354 -11.49 4.46 -20.00
C THR A 354 -10.70 4.08 -21.24
N SER A 355 -9.70 4.87 -21.61
CA SER A 355 -8.84 4.63 -22.76
C SER A 355 -7.38 4.65 -22.35
N SER A 356 -6.58 3.77 -22.96
CA SER A 356 -5.14 3.69 -22.79
C SER A 356 -4.49 3.51 -24.16
N LEU A 357 -4.06 4.61 -24.77
CA LEU A 357 -3.47 4.64 -26.11
C LEU A 357 -1.94 4.72 -26.04
N PHE A 358 -1.28 4.29 -27.13
CA PHE A 358 0.18 4.39 -27.32
C PHE A 358 1.01 3.75 -26.19
N GLY A 359 0.61 2.57 -25.72
CA GLY A 359 1.31 1.87 -24.63
C GLY A 359 1.23 2.63 -23.30
N GLN A 360 0.03 3.12 -22.95
CA GLN A 360 -0.26 3.89 -21.74
C GLN A 360 0.35 5.31 -21.69
N LYS A 361 0.95 5.79 -22.79
CA LYS A 361 1.46 7.17 -22.89
C LYS A 361 0.33 8.21 -22.94
N LEU A 362 -0.89 7.82 -23.30
CA LEU A 362 -2.07 8.67 -23.20
C LEU A 362 -3.21 7.87 -22.58
N ARG A 363 -3.79 8.40 -21.51
CA ARG A 363 -4.89 7.83 -20.76
C ARG A 363 -6.03 8.83 -20.72
N GLY A 364 -7.24 8.34 -20.93
CA GLY A 364 -8.46 9.14 -20.87
C GLY A 364 -9.51 8.43 -20.04
N GLU A 365 -10.23 9.18 -19.21
CA GLU A 365 -11.37 8.72 -18.43
C GLU A 365 -12.53 9.69 -18.65
N ALA A 366 -13.71 9.17 -18.93
CA ALA A 366 -14.94 9.93 -18.98
C ALA A 366 -16.01 9.20 -18.19
N GLU A 367 -16.78 9.92 -17.40
CA GLU A 367 -17.88 9.36 -16.63
C GLU A 367 -19.05 10.35 -16.56
N VAL A 368 -20.26 9.83 -16.74
CA VAL A 368 -21.51 10.52 -16.46
C VAL A 368 -22.33 9.64 -15.53
N ALA A 369 -22.84 10.23 -14.46
CA ALA A 369 -23.67 9.55 -13.47
C ALA A 369 -24.95 10.32 -13.19
N PHE A 370 -26.02 9.58 -12.93
CA PHE A 370 -27.33 10.07 -12.56
C PHE A 370 -27.67 9.45 -11.21
N SER A 371 -28.00 10.27 -10.22
CA SER A 371 -28.34 9.81 -8.89
C SER A 371 -29.73 10.30 -8.50
N ARG A 372 -30.46 9.49 -7.73
CA ARG A 372 -31.64 9.89 -6.95
C ARG A 372 -31.35 9.57 -5.49
N PHE A 373 -31.17 10.60 -4.68
CA PHE A 373 -30.71 10.45 -3.30
C PHE A 373 -31.61 11.18 -2.31
N ASP A 374 -31.83 10.52 -1.18
CA ASP A 374 -32.50 11.03 0.00
C ASP A 374 -31.52 10.98 1.18
N ALA A 375 -31.26 12.14 1.77
CA ALA A 375 -30.31 12.29 2.87
C ALA A 375 -30.94 12.00 4.24
N ASN A 376 -32.27 11.91 4.32
CA ASN A 376 -33.00 11.76 5.55
C ASN A 376 -34.37 11.09 5.32
N ILE A 377 -34.39 9.76 5.31
CA ILE A 377 -35.62 8.98 5.08
C ILE A 377 -36.69 9.16 6.18
N ALA A 378 -36.33 9.79 7.32
CA ALA A 378 -37.26 10.07 8.40
C ALA A 378 -38.08 11.36 8.18
N ASP A 379 -37.73 12.19 7.20
CA ASP A 379 -38.52 13.38 6.86
C ASP A 379 -39.50 13.14 5.69
N GLU A 380 -40.23 14.18 5.32
CA GLU A 380 -41.22 14.13 4.24
C GLU A 380 -40.61 14.38 2.84
N PHE A 381 -39.31 14.71 2.76
CA PHE A 381 -38.65 15.02 1.51
C PHE A 381 -38.24 13.74 0.79
N GLN A 382 -38.71 13.59 -0.44
CA GLN A 382 -38.38 12.42 -1.26
C GLN A 382 -36.98 12.54 -1.90
N ARG A 383 -36.48 11.39 -2.39
CA ARG A 383 -35.26 11.29 -3.21
C ARG A 383 -35.22 12.38 -4.29
N ARG A 384 -34.13 13.15 -4.34
CA ARG A 384 -33.89 14.21 -5.33
C ARG A 384 -32.94 13.73 -6.42
N SER A 385 -33.31 13.97 -7.67
CA SER A 385 -32.46 13.62 -8.82
C SER A 385 -31.40 14.69 -9.09
N ASP A 386 -30.20 14.24 -9.44
CA ASP A 386 -29.14 15.11 -9.97
C ASP A 386 -28.11 14.33 -10.80
N THR A 387 -27.14 15.04 -11.37
CA THR A 387 -26.12 14.50 -12.27
C THR A 387 -24.71 14.85 -11.84
N GLY A 388 -23.79 13.94 -12.13
CA GLY A 388 -22.35 14.13 -12.02
C GLY A 388 -21.67 13.84 -13.36
N VAL A 389 -20.65 14.63 -13.70
CA VAL A 389 -19.83 14.47 -14.89
C VAL A 389 -18.37 14.59 -14.51
N ARG A 390 -17.53 13.72 -15.07
CA ARG A 390 -16.07 13.77 -14.92
C ARG A 390 -15.39 13.44 -16.24
N LEU A 391 -14.40 14.24 -16.60
CA LEU A 391 -13.51 14.02 -17.74
C LEU A 391 -12.08 14.18 -17.25
N LYS A 392 -11.21 13.22 -17.53
CA LYS A 392 -9.80 13.27 -17.20
C LYS A 392 -8.98 12.77 -18.37
N VAL A 393 -7.88 13.45 -18.67
CA VAL A 393 -6.90 13.04 -19.67
C VAL A 393 -5.52 13.26 -19.09
N ASP A 394 -4.68 12.23 -19.11
CA ASP A 394 -3.28 12.35 -18.71
C ASP A 394 -2.37 11.60 -19.68
N GLY A 395 -1.12 12.04 -19.79
CA GLY A 395 -0.17 11.39 -20.69
C GLY A 395 1.22 12.00 -20.70
N THR A 396 2.16 11.27 -21.31
CA THR A 396 3.55 11.68 -21.46
C THR A 396 3.82 12.11 -22.91
N LEU A 397 4.03 13.42 -23.10
CA LEU A 397 4.45 14.04 -24.35
C LEU A 397 5.99 14.11 -24.42
N TRP A 398 6.55 13.86 -25.60
CA TRP A 398 8.01 13.93 -25.86
C TRP A 398 8.88 13.16 -24.84
N GLU A 399 8.34 12.07 -24.27
CA GLU A 399 8.99 11.18 -23.29
C GLU A 399 9.40 11.84 -21.95
N LYS A 400 9.13 13.14 -21.77
CA LYS A 400 9.60 13.92 -20.62
C LYS A 400 8.56 14.83 -20.01
N LEU A 401 7.50 15.19 -20.73
CA LEU A 401 6.46 16.11 -20.25
C LEU A 401 5.20 15.30 -19.93
N ASN A 402 4.92 15.12 -18.65
CA ASN A 402 3.67 14.58 -18.18
C ASN A 402 2.65 15.71 -18.11
N LEU A 403 1.54 15.60 -18.84
CA LEU A 403 0.44 16.55 -18.82
C LEU A 403 -0.82 15.82 -18.36
N GLY A 404 -1.54 16.41 -17.42
CA GLY A 404 -2.84 15.95 -16.94
C GLY A 404 -3.84 17.09 -16.96
N ALA A 405 -5.08 16.80 -17.34
CA ALA A 405 -6.20 17.71 -17.28
C ALA A 405 -7.43 16.96 -16.73
N GLU A 406 -8.18 17.59 -15.86
CA GLU A 406 -9.40 17.06 -15.28
C GLU A 406 -10.48 18.15 -15.29
N TYR A 407 -11.70 17.76 -15.60
CA TYR A 407 -12.91 18.55 -15.44
C TYR A 407 -13.94 17.72 -14.69
N LYS A 408 -14.61 18.33 -13.73
CA LYS A 408 -15.69 17.71 -12.97
C LYS A 408 -16.83 18.69 -12.76
N ARG A 409 -18.05 18.16 -12.78
CA ARG A 409 -19.28 18.88 -12.46
C ARG A 409 -20.18 17.96 -11.64
N ILE A 410 -20.44 18.33 -10.40
CA ILE A 410 -21.24 17.57 -9.44
C ILE A 410 -22.40 18.48 -9.01
N GLY A 411 -23.63 18.06 -9.28
CA GLY A 411 -24.81 18.83 -8.89
C GLY A 411 -25.03 18.87 -7.38
N LEU A 412 -25.83 19.84 -6.92
CA LEU A 412 -26.17 20.07 -5.51
C LEU A 412 -26.77 18.85 -4.82
N ASN A 413 -27.67 18.13 -5.49
CA ASN A 413 -28.35 16.95 -4.94
C ASN A 413 -27.70 15.64 -5.40
N PHE A 414 -26.58 15.68 -6.12
CA PHE A 414 -25.89 14.48 -6.55
C PHE A 414 -25.17 13.84 -5.36
N GLN A 415 -25.46 12.59 -5.06
CA GLN A 415 -24.76 11.83 -4.03
C GLN A 415 -24.78 10.35 -4.37
N SER A 416 -23.74 9.62 -4.02
CA SER A 416 -23.78 8.16 -4.00
C SER A 416 -23.86 7.66 -2.56
N ILE A 417 -24.72 6.67 -2.30
CA ILE A 417 -24.73 5.98 -1.00
C ILE A 417 -23.43 5.20 -0.75
N ALA A 418 -22.70 4.84 -1.82
CA ALA A 418 -21.41 4.18 -1.74
C ALA A 418 -20.22 5.15 -1.60
N ASP A 419 -20.45 6.46 -1.64
CA ASP A 419 -19.44 7.47 -1.32
C ASP A 419 -20.12 8.73 -0.76
N PRO A 420 -20.41 8.76 0.56
CA PRO A 420 -21.06 9.90 1.21
C PRO A 420 -20.13 11.13 1.32
N ASN A 421 -18.82 10.96 1.16
CA ASN A 421 -17.84 12.02 1.39
C ASN A 421 -17.61 12.91 0.17
N PHE A 422 -18.31 12.65 -0.94
CA PHE A 422 -18.26 13.51 -2.11
C PHE A 422 -18.63 14.95 -1.77
N VAL A 423 -17.76 15.87 -2.20
CA VAL A 423 -18.07 17.29 -2.11
C VAL A 423 -19.05 17.66 -3.22
N ARG A 424 -20.30 17.85 -2.82
CA ARG A 424 -21.42 18.22 -3.68
C ARG A 424 -21.33 19.66 -4.16
N ASP A 425 -22.20 19.99 -5.10
CA ASP A 425 -22.39 21.35 -5.63
C ASP A 425 -21.07 21.98 -6.07
N ARG A 426 -20.38 21.32 -7.00
CA ARG A 426 -19.05 21.73 -7.41
C ARG A 426 -18.79 21.52 -8.88
N GLU A 427 -18.27 22.54 -9.52
CA GLU A 427 -17.83 22.46 -10.90
C GLU A 427 -16.46 23.11 -11.07
N GLY A 428 -15.57 22.47 -11.81
CA GLY A 428 -14.23 23.00 -12.00
C GLY A 428 -13.35 22.14 -12.87
N GLY A 429 -12.16 22.66 -13.14
CA GLY A 429 -11.12 21.93 -13.84
C GLY A 429 -9.75 22.17 -13.26
N ALA A 430 -8.86 21.21 -13.47
CA ALA A 430 -7.47 21.25 -13.06
C ALA A 430 -6.57 20.82 -14.22
N VAL A 431 -5.39 21.42 -14.30
CA VAL A 431 -4.32 21.07 -15.22
C VAL A 431 -3.04 20.93 -14.42
N LEU A 432 -2.31 19.85 -14.66
CA LEU A 432 -1.01 19.58 -14.07
C LEU A 432 -0.01 19.28 -15.20
N ALA A 433 1.15 19.92 -15.14
CA ALA A 433 2.28 19.62 -16.01
C ALA A 433 3.50 19.33 -15.14
N ASP A 434 4.19 18.23 -15.42
CA ASP A 434 5.41 17.81 -14.73
C ASP A 434 6.45 17.37 -15.75
N THR A 435 7.69 17.81 -15.58
CA THR A 435 8.77 17.43 -16.50
C THR A 435 10.13 17.40 -15.82
N GLN A 436 10.99 16.50 -16.28
CA GLN A 436 12.35 16.35 -15.80
C GLN A 436 13.37 16.56 -16.92
N TRP A 437 14.26 17.53 -16.74
CA TRP A 437 15.34 17.89 -17.66
C TRP A 437 16.68 17.72 -16.95
N GLY A 438 17.28 16.55 -17.10
CA GLY A 438 18.51 16.19 -16.39
C GLY A 438 18.28 16.17 -14.87
N PRO A 439 19.07 16.91 -14.07
CA PRO A 439 18.88 16.99 -12.63
C PRO A 439 17.74 17.91 -12.21
N SER A 440 17.15 18.68 -13.14
CA SER A 440 16.08 19.65 -12.82
C SER A 440 14.70 19.05 -13.05
N ARG A 441 13.80 19.22 -12.10
CA ARG A 441 12.37 18.88 -12.18
C ARG A 441 11.54 20.15 -12.10
N TYR A 442 10.51 20.23 -12.93
CA TYR A 442 9.57 21.35 -12.98
C TYR A 442 8.15 20.80 -12.85
N THR A 443 7.34 21.43 -12.02
CA THR A 443 5.92 21.10 -11.88
C THR A 443 5.11 22.39 -11.93
N LEU A 444 4.06 22.41 -12.73
CA LEU A 444 3.12 23.52 -12.88
C LEU A 444 1.70 22.99 -12.68
N GLY A 445 0.90 23.68 -11.89
CA GLY A 445 -0.47 23.32 -11.60
C GLY A 445 -1.39 24.53 -11.71
N PHE A 446 -2.57 24.32 -12.26
CA PHE A 446 -3.66 25.28 -12.24
C PHE A 446 -4.95 24.54 -11.91
N SER A 447 -5.77 25.09 -11.02
CA SER A 447 -7.12 24.60 -10.81
C SER A 447 -8.08 25.75 -10.57
N GLN A 448 -9.32 25.58 -11.01
CA GLN A 448 -10.40 26.51 -10.79
C GLN A 448 -11.66 25.71 -10.49
N GLU A 449 -12.28 25.97 -9.35
CA GLU A 449 -13.51 25.33 -8.91
C GLU A 449 -14.50 26.41 -8.45
N TYR A 450 -15.79 26.13 -8.59
CA TYR A 450 -16.84 26.95 -8.01
C TYR A 450 -17.99 26.11 -7.48
N ASP A 451 -18.69 26.63 -6.47
CA ASP A 451 -19.93 26.06 -5.94
C ASP A 451 -21.18 26.75 -6.51
N ASN A 452 -22.37 26.41 -5.98
CA ASN A 452 -23.65 26.91 -6.45
C ASN A 452 -23.85 26.70 -7.96
N VAL A 453 -23.68 25.44 -8.41
CA VAL A 453 -23.70 25.02 -9.82
C VAL A 453 -25.09 25.23 -10.46
N ARG A 454 -26.13 25.35 -9.63
CA ARG A 454 -27.52 25.62 -10.05
C ARG A 454 -27.85 27.10 -10.13
N ASP A 455 -26.91 27.99 -9.78
CA ASP A 455 -27.11 29.44 -9.74
C ASP A 455 -28.30 29.84 -8.82
N ASP A 456 -28.44 29.19 -7.64
CA ASP A 456 -29.47 29.51 -6.63
C ASP A 456 -29.27 30.96 -6.13
N PRO A 457 -30.28 31.85 -6.24
CA PRO A 457 -30.17 33.24 -5.80
C PRO A 457 -30.09 33.40 -4.28
N LEU A 458 -30.35 32.34 -3.49
CA LEU A 458 -30.30 32.34 -2.04
C LEU A 458 -28.91 31.96 -1.49
N LEU A 459 -27.97 31.59 -2.36
CA LEU A 459 -26.61 31.20 -1.97
C LEU A 459 -25.58 32.04 -2.72
N PRO A 460 -24.52 32.52 -2.05
CA PRO A 460 -23.37 33.07 -2.76
C PRO A 460 -22.71 31.97 -3.60
N ARG A 461 -22.00 32.38 -4.65
CA ARG A 461 -21.14 31.51 -5.45
C ARG A 461 -19.69 31.77 -5.10
N MET A 462 -19.05 30.81 -4.47
CA MET A 462 -17.63 30.78 -4.19
C MET A 462 -16.87 30.27 -5.40
N GLU A 463 -15.83 30.99 -5.80
CA GLU A 463 -14.86 30.61 -6.80
C GLU A 463 -13.49 30.48 -6.13
N GLN A 464 -12.85 29.33 -6.31
CA GLN A 464 -11.51 29.05 -5.84
C GLN A 464 -10.58 28.81 -7.03
N ARG A 465 -9.46 29.55 -7.09
CA ARG A 465 -8.41 29.36 -8.09
C ARG A 465 -7.10 29.05 -7.39
N THR A 466 -6.39 28.03 -7.84
CA THR A 466 -5.07 27.69 -7.30
C THR A 466 -4.06 27.61 -8.43
N TYR A 467 -2.96 28.33 -8.29
CA TYR A 467 -1.79 28.29 -9.16
C TYR A 467 -0.63 27.70 -8.35
N ALA A 468 0.09 26.75 -8.93
CA ALA A 468 1.25 26.15 -8.30
C ALA A 468 2.39 26.05 -9.30
N ALA A 469 3.59 26.41 -8.87
CA ALA A 469 4.81 26.20 -9.63
C ALA A 469 5.90 25.73 -8.69
N SER A 470 6.63 24.69 -9.05
CA SER A 470 7.79 24.24 -8.29
C SER A 470 8.94 23.83 -9.20
N TRP A 471 10.14 24.08 -8.72
CA TRP A 471 11.39 23.65 -9.32
C TRP A 471 12.21 22.88 -8.29
N GLY A 472 12.77 21.75 -8.71
CA GLY A 472 13.69 20.96 -7.91
C GLY A 472 14.98 20.71 -8.68
N LEU A 473 16.12 20.73 -7.99
CA LEU A 473 17.42 20.33 -8.53
C LEU A 473 17.97 19.18 -7.69
N GLN A 474 18.24 18.05 -8.35
CA GLN A 474 18.82 16.86 -7.74
C GLN A 474 20.04 16.42 -8.53
N ILE A 475 21.22 16.76 -8.01
CA ILE A 475 22.51 16.33 -8.57
C ILE A 475 23.06 15.27 -7.62
N THR A 476 23.47 14.12 -8.16
CA THR A 476 24.10 13.04 -7.39
C THR A 476 25.27 13.59 -6.56
N ASP A 477 25.37 13.20 -5.29
CA ASP A 477 26.41 13.62 -4.33
C ASP A 477 26.39 15.10 -3.88
N TYR A 478 25.45 15.91 -4.38
CA TYR A 478 25.25 17.30 -3.96
C TYR A 478 23.91 17.49 -3.22
N PRO A 479 23.76 18.58 -2.44
CA PRO A 479 22.47 18.94 -1.86
C PRO A 479 21.39 19.13 -2.93
N SER A 480 20.23 18.55 -2.68
CA SER A 480 19.02 18.83 -3.45
C SER A 480 18.44 20.19 -3.06
N LEU A 481 17.98 20.94 -4.05
CA LEU A 481 17.36 22.25 -3.88
C LEU A 481 15.91 22.18 -4.36
N THR A 482 15.01 22.86 -3.66
CA THR A 482 13.60 22.97 -4.04
C THR A 482 13.13 24.40 -3.85
N LEU A 483 12.38 24.90 -4.82
CA LEU A 483 11.67 26.18 -4.76
C LEU A 483 10.23 25.93 -5.17
N GLY A 484 9.29 26.56 -4.49
CA GLY A 484 7.86 26.44 -4.74
C GLY A 484 7.16 27.77 -4.59
N TYR A 485 6.15 27.98 -5.40
CA TYR A 485 5.22 29.08 -5.33
C TYR A 485 3.80 28.54 -5.45
N ASN A 486 2.92 28.95 -4.55
CA ASN A 486 1.50 28.64 -4.59
C ASN A 486 0.72 29.95 -4.42
N ARG A 487 -0.29 30.16 -5.25
CA ARG A 487 -1.26 31.24 -5.10
C ARG A 487 -2.65 30.64 -5.04
N SER A 488 -3.38 30.92 -3.98
CA SER A 488 -4.80 30.56 -3.84
C SER A 488 -5.64 31.83 -3.82
N GLU A 489 -6.63 31.92 -4.69
CA GLU A 489 -7.62 32.99 -4.70
C GLU A 489 -8.98 32.41 -4.36
N GLN A 490 -9.66 32.98 -3.39
CA GLN A 490 -11.03 32.63 -3.01
C GLN A 490 -11.90 33.87 -3.11
N ARG A 491 -12.91 33.84 -3.97
CA ARG A 491 -13.84 34.97 -4.18
C ARG A 491 -15.28 34.49 -4.13
N SER A 492 -16.11 35.16 -3.35
CA SER A 492 -17.55 35.04 -3.47
C SER A 492 -18.06 35.99 -4.55
N THR A 493 -19.16 35.61 -5.19
CA THR A 493 -19.97 36.46 -6.06
C THR A 493 -21.45 36.16 -5.81
N ARG A 494 -22.34 37.09 -6.19
CA ARG A 494 -23.81 36.92 -6.08
C ARG A 494 -24.28 36.70 -4.65
N GLU A 495 -23.74 37.49 -3.72
CA GLU A 495 -24.10 37.46 -2.32
C GLU A 495 -25.58 37.84 -2.15
N PRO A 496 -26.42 36.96 -1.57
CA PRO A 496 -27.74 37.35 -1.12
C PRO A 496 -27.65 38.39 -0.01
N VAL A 497 -28.74 39.11 0.25
CA VAL A 497 -28.79 40.09 1.34
C VAL A 497 -28.44 39.40 2.67
N GLY A 498 -27.43 39.95 3.36
CA GLY A 498 -26.95 39.44 4.65
C GLY A 498 -25.70 38.55 4.58
N PHE A 499 -25.24 38.17 3.39
CA PHE A 499 -23.97 37.45 3.24
C PHE A 499 -22.80 38.43 3.11
N ALA A 500 -21.75 38.20 3.89
CA ALA A 500 -20.50 38.92 3.74
C ALA A 500 -19.78 38.44 2.48
N ARG A 501 -19.27 39.38 1.67
CA ARG A 501 -18.38 39.05 0.56
C ARG A 501 -17.09 38.43 1.11
N VAL A 502 -16.57 37.44 0.41
CA VAL A 502 -15.24 36.85 0.62
C VAL A 502 -14.39 37.19 -0.59
N ASP A 503 -13.20 37.73 -0.36
CA ASP A 503 -12.21 38.00 -1.41
C ASP A 503 -10.83 37.91 -0.76
N THR A 504 -10.27 36.71 -0.77
CA THR A 504 -9.01 36.39 -0.10
C THR A 504 -8.02 35.88 -1.13
N VAL A 505 -6.80 36.39 -1.07
CA VAL A 505 -5.67 35.94 -1.87
C VAL A 505 -4.58 35.48 -0.92
N THR A 506 -4.05 34.29 -1.15
CA THR A 506 -2.93 33.74 -0.39
C THR A 506 -1.79 33.42 -1.34
N ASP A 507 -0.66 34.11 -1.19
CA ASP A 507 0.58 33.81 -1.88
C ASP A 507 1.53 33.11 -0.91
N ALA A 508 2.08 31.96 -1.29
CA ALA A 508 3.00 31.17 -0.48
C ALA A 508 4.24 30.80 -1.27
N PHE A 509 5.41 31.14 -0.73
CA PHE A 509 6.72 30.81 -1.27
C PHE A 509 7.35 29.75 -0.38
N ASN A 510 7.98 28.74 -0.98
CA ASN A 510 8.68 27.68 -0.26
C ASN A 510 10.07 27.50 -0.84
N ALA A 511 11.05 27.29 0.02
CA ALA A 511 12.41 26.96 -0.36
C ALA A 511 12.95 25.85 0.54
N GLY A 512 13.71 24.93 -0.03
CA GLY A 512 14.28 23.81 0.72
C GLY A 512 15.62 23.37 0.18
N VAL A 513 16.51 23.00 1.09
CA VAL A 513 17.79 22.36 0.81
C VAL A 513 17.85 21.07 1.61
N ALA A 514 18.15 19.95 0.96
CA ALA A 514 18.33 18.68 1.66
C ALA A 514 19.55 17.93 1.13
N TYR A 515 20.36 17.41 2.05
CA TYR A 515 21.53 16.62 1.75
C TYR A 515 21.53 15.33 2.56
N SER A 516 21.84 14.22 1.90
CA SER A 516 21.84 12.91 2.53
C SER A 516 23.10 12.15 2.16
N GLN A 517 23.71 11.56 3.16
CA GLN A 517 24.85 10.66 3.12
C GLN A 517 24.47 9.35 3.83
N PRO A 518 25.22 8.25 3.67
CA PRO A 518 24.88 6.98 4.29
C PRO A 518 24.73 7.02 5.82
N THR A 519 25.50 7.89 6.50
CA THR A 519 25.54 7.99 7.96
C THR A 519 24.87 9.23 8.52
N TRP A 520 24.45 10.18 7.68
CA TRP A 520 23.78 11.38 8.16
C TRP A 520 22.99 12.06 7.05
N ASN A 521 21.99 12.83 7.44
CA ASN A 521 21.24 13.68 6.54
C ASN A 521 20.88 14.98 7.25
N ALA A 522 20.72 16.04 6.48
CA ALA A 522 20.23 17.33 6.96
C ALA A 522 19.27 17.91 5.94
N ASN A 523 18.23 18.59 6.44
CA ASN A 523 17.32 19.37 5.62
C ASN A 523 17.05 20.71 6.30
N LEU A 524 16.89 21.73 5.47
CA LEU A 524 16.45 23.05 5.84
C LEU A 524 15.32 23.41 4.89
N SER A 525 14.16 23.76 5.41
CA SER A 525 13.05 24.27 4.61
C SER A 525 12.50 25.54 5.25
N SER A 526 12.12 26.51 4.42
CA SER A 526 11.49 27.74 4.84
C SER A 526 10.33 28.04 3.91
N GLY A 527 9.25 28.55 4.45
CA GLY A 527 8.14 29.04 3.66
C GLY A 527 7.61 30.37 4.20
N TYR A 528 7.07 31.18 3.32
CA TYR A 528 6.52 32.47 3.66
C TYR A 528 5.20 32.64 2.95
N SER A 529 4.12 32.88 3.70
CA SER A 529 2.79 33.10 3.15
C SER A 529 2.24 34.46 3.54
N ILE A 530 1.59 35.11 2.58
CA ILE A 530 0.85 36.35 2.75
C ILE A 530 -0.59 36.04 2.41
N GLN A 531 -1.51 36.35 3.32
CA GLN A 531 -2.94 36.26 3.10
C GLN A 531 -3.53 37.67 3.19
N ASP A 532 -4.02 38.17 2.06
CA ASP A 532 -4.67 39.48 1.96
C ASP A 532 -6.18 39.28 1.77
N ASN A 533 -6.98 40.00 2.56
CA ASN A 533 -8.43 40.01 2.50
C ASN A 533 -8.94 41.38 2.00
N HIS A 534 -9.47 41.41 0.78
CA HIS A 534 -9.97 42.65 0.17
C HIS A 534 -11.35 43.09 0.68
N THR A 535 -11.96 42.38 1.63
CA THR A 535 -13.29 42.68 2.19
C THR A 535 -13.23 43.34 3.57
N GLY A 536 -12.02 43.46 4.15
CA GLY A 536 -11.70 44.41 5.20
C GLY A 536 -12.16 44.08 6.62
N THR A 537 -12.70 42.89 6.92
CA THR A 537 -13.12 42.57 8.30
C THR A 537 -12.84 41.16 8.82
N THR A 538 -12.95 40.06 8.04
CA THR A 538 -12.60 38.70 8.51
C THR A 538 -12.39 37.70 7.35
N PRO A 539 -11.37 36.82 7.38
CA PRO A 539 -10.21 36.83 8.28
C PRO A 539 -9.34 38.08 8.04
N PRO A 540 -8.64 38.60 9.06
CA PRO A 540 -7.75 39.73 8.87
C PRO A 540 -6.59 39.35 7.94
N ASP A 541 -5.92 40.36 7.38
CA ASP A 541 -4.70 40.14 6.62
C ASP A 541 -3.64 39.53 7.54
N THR A 542 -3.02 38.43 7.12
CA THR A 542 -2.02 37.73 7.91
C THR A 542 -0.76 37.43 7.11
N THR A 543 0.36 37.37 7.79
CA THR A 543 1.59 36.78 7.24
C THR A 543 2.02 35.62 8.11
N ALA A 544 2.58 34.58 7.50
CA ALA A 544 3.19 33.48 8.24
C ALA A 544 4.56 33.15 7.66
N TRP A 545 5.54 32.99 8.52
CA TRP A 545 6.87 32.49 8.19
C TRP A 545 7.10 31.19 8.94
N ASN A 546 7.39 30.11 8.22
CA ASN A 546 7.80 28.85 8.80
C ASN A 546 9.26 28.53 8.41
N LEU A 547 10.00 27.95 9.35
CA LEU A 547 11.35 27.46 9.18
C LEU A 547 11.46 26.09 9.85
N THR A 548 11.94 25.09 9.14
CA THR A 548 12.18 23.75 9.68
C THR A 548 13.60 23.32 9.36
N LEU A 549 14.36 22.96 10.38
CA LEU A 549 15.67 22.31 10.29
C LEU A 549 15.52 20.88 10.80
N GLY A 550 15.89 19.90 9.97
CA GLY A 550 15.88 18.49 10.35
C GLY A 550 17.25 17.86 10.15
N GLY A 551 17.64 16.97 11.06
CA GLY A 551 18.86 16.18 10.97
C GLY A 551 18.58 14.70 11.22
N GLY A 552 19.41 13.85 10.66
CA GLY A 552 19.53 12.44 11.02
C GLY A 552 21.00 12.06 11.10
N TYR A 553 21.36 11.29 12.12
CA TYR A 553 22.71 10.82 12.36
C TYR A 553 22.69 9.35 12.76
N ARG A 554 23.30 8.53 11.90
CA ARG A 554 23.37 7.07 11.96
C ARG A 554 24.80 6.60 11.70
N PRO A 555 25.76 6.88 12.61
CA PRO A 555 27.15 6.51 12.41
C PRO A 555 27.38 4.99 12.47
N THR A 556 26.47 4.26 13.12
CA THR A 556 26.49 2.81 13.24
C THR A 556 25.06 2.26 13.09
N PRO A 557 24.87 0.95 12.81
CA PRO A 557 23.55 0.34 12.81
C PRO A 557 22.82 0.40 14.16
N ASN A 558 23.53 0.69 15.25
CA ASN A 558 23.02 0.65 16.62
C ASN A 558 22.58 2.01 17.16
N LEU A 559 22.85 3.10 16.44
CA LEU A 559 22.55 4.46 16.89
C LEU A 559 21.86 5.22 15.77
N ASN A 560 20.66 5.71 16.05
CA ASN A 560 19.92 6.61 15.19
C ASN A 560 19.42 7.80 16.01
N LEU A 561 19.93 8.99 15.70
CA LEU A 561 19.51 10.26 16.29
C LEU A 561 18.87 11.12 15.20
N ALA A 562 17.71 11.70 15.47
CA ALA A 562 16.99 12.57 14.55
C ALA A 562 16.51 13.82 15.28
N PRO A 563 17.36 14.85 15.43
CA PRO A 563 16.94 16.15 15.93
C PRO A 563 16.18 16.93 14.86
N SER A 564 15.19 17.71 15.27
CA SER A 564 14.58 18.73 14.41
C SER A 564 14.24 19.99 15.19
N PHE A 565 14.08 21.09 14.47
CA PHE A 565 13.67 22.38 15.01
C PHE A 565 12.69 23.03 14.04
N GLY A 566 11.48 23.29 14.52
CA GLY A 566 10.48 24.10 13.85
C GLY A 566 10.40 25.50 14.45
N PHE A 567 10.23 26.50 13.61
CA PHE A 567 9.86 27.85 13.98
C PHE A 567 8.69 28.31 13.11
N THR A 568 7.71 28.97 13.70
CA THR A 568 6.59 29.58 12.99
C THR A 568 6.27 30.93 13.61
N ARG A 569 6.32 32.00 12.81
CA ARG A 569 5.83 33.32 13.17
C ARG A 569 4.56 33.58 12.36
N SER A 570 3.43 33.84 13.02
CA SER A 570 2.21 34.31 12.38
C SER A 570 1.91 35.72 12.86
N SER A 571 1.77 36.68 11.96
CA SER A 571 1.48 38.08 12.28
C SER A 571 0.16 38.50 11.66
N ASN A 572 -0.70 39.09 12.49
CA ASN A 572 -1.94 39.74 12.07
C ASN A 572 -1.64 41.20 11.71
N ARG A 573 -1.82 41.58 10.44
CA ARG A 573 -1.49 42.92 9.94
C ARG A 573 -2.49 44.00 10.38
N VAL A 574 -3.65 43.61 10.91
CA VAL A 574 -4.67 44.54 11.43
C VAL A 574 -4.35 44.94 12.88
N THR A 575 -4.02 43.96 13.72
CA THR A 575 -3.68 44.21 15.13
C THR A 575 -2.19 44.46 15.36
N ASP A 576 -1.35 44.17 14.35
CA ASP A 576 0.11 44.20 14.41
C ASP A 576 0.69 43.31 15.53
N VAL A 577 -0.01 42.20 15.82
CA VAL A 577 0.43 41.22 16.84
C VAL A 577 1.00 40.01 16.12
N ALA A 578 2.24 39.64 16.45
CA ALA A 578 2.83 38.38 16.03
C ALA A 578 2.77 37.31 17.14
N ILE A 579 2.58 36.06 16.72
CA ILE A 579 2.67 34.86 17.54
C ILE A 579 3.83 34.01 17.02
N ASP A 580 4.81 33.79 17.88
CA ASP A 580 5.99 32.99 17.62
C ASP A 580 5.86 31.63 18.30
N THR A 581 6.04 30.55 17.53
CA THR A 581 6.06 29.18 18.03
C THR A 581 7.39 28.52 17.69
N PHE A 582 8.06 27.98 18.71
CA PHE A 582 9.30 27.22 18.61
C PHE A 582 9.01 25.75 18.94
N LEU A 583 9.51 24.82 18.14
CA LEU A 583 9.26 23.38 18.27
C LEU A 583 10.54 22.55 18.02
N PRO A 584 11.52 22.55 18.93
CA PRO A 584 12.58 21.55 18.93
C PRO A 584 12.04 20.16 19.28
N THR A 585 12.48 19.14 18.52
CA THR A 585 12.21 17.74 18.81
C THR A 585 13.47 16.90 18.70
N LEU A 586 13.51 15.78 19.42
CA LEU A 586 14.59 14.80 19.36
C LEU A 586 13.99 13.40 19.39
N THR A 587 14.31 12.62 18.35
CA THR A 587 14.06 11.18 18.34
C THR A 587 15.40 10.44 18.44
N ALA A 588 15.47 9.44 19.30
CA ALA A 588 16.64 8.58 19.43
C ALA A 588 16.22 7.11 19.50
N ASN A 589 16.91 6.26 18.75
CA ASN A 589 16.84 4.81 18.87
C ASN A 589 18.28 4.30 19.03
N VAL A 590 18.52 3.61 20.14
CA VAL A 590 19.86 3.15 20.54
C VAL A 590 19.77 1.67 20.90
N ALA A 591 20.34 0.80 20.07
CA ALA A 591 20.56 -0.60 20.41
C ALA A 591 21.77 -0.69 21.36
N ILE A 592 21.52 -0.53 22.66
CA ILE A 592 22.53 -0.62 23.73
C ILE A 592 23.28 -1.96 23.65
N ILE A 593 22.51 -3.03 23.48
CA ILE A 593 23.02 -4.37 23.16
C ILE A 593 22.26 -4.84 21.92
N PRO A 594 22.91 -5.01 20.76
CA PRO A 594 22.24 -5.40 19.52
C PRO A 594 21.34 -6.62 19.71
N GLU A 595 20.11 -6.53 19.18
CA GLU A 595 19.06 -7.56 19.25
C GLU A 595 18.52 -7.90 20.65
N ILE A 596 19.12 -7.37 21.72
CA ILE A 596 18.75 -7.72 23.11
C ILE A 596 18.14 -6.51 23.82
N LEU A 597 18.83 -5.37 23.85
CA LEU A 597 18.46 -4.23 24.66
C LEU A 597 18.43 -2.96 23.81
N VAL A 598 17.25 -2.38 23.66
CA VAL A 598 17.02 -1.18 22.85
C VAL A 598 16.42 -0.09 23.71
N PHE A 599 16.94 1.12 23.56
CA PHE A 599 16.39 2.33 24.15
C PHE A 599 15.82 3.23 23.05
N ASP A 600 14.56 3.61 23.22
CA ASP A 600 13.82 4.51 22.35
C ASP A 600 13.45 5.78 23.12
N SER A 601 13.59 6.93 22.48
CA SER A 601 13.20 8.22 23.04
C SER A 601 12.57 9.09 21.97
N GLN A 602 11.45 9.71 22.30
CA GLN A 602 10.84 10.77 21.51
C GLN A 602 10.50 11.93 22.43
N SER A 603 11.09 13.09 22.19
CA SER A 603 10.82 14.28 22.98
C SER A 603 10.57 15.50 22.10
N SER A 604 9.70 16.38 22.57
CA SER A 604 9.35 17.64 21.92
C SER A 604 9.14 18.71 22.97
N PHE A 605 9.68 19.89 22.71
CA PHE A 605 9.38 21.09 23.49
C PHE A 605 8.72 22.10 22.56
N SER A 606 7.58 22.66 22.95
CA SER A 606 6.89 23.70 22.22
C SER A 606 6.80 24.96 23.09
N ARG A 607 7.14 26.10 22.52
CA ARG A 607 6.98 27.41 23.16
C ARG A 607 6.23 28.34 22.24
N THR A 608 5.10 28.86 22.69
CA THR A 608 4.27 29.81 21.95
C THR A 608 4.18 31.12 22.72
N VAL A 609 4.55 32.22 22.07
CA VAL A 609 4.56 33.56 22.65
C VAL A 609 3.92 34.56 21.69
N ALA A 610 2.95 35.32 22.15
CA ALA A 610 2.39 36.46 21.44
C ALA A 610 3.08 37.77 21.89
N GLU A 611 3.33 38.69 20.96
CA GLU A 611 4.01 39.98 21.25
C GLU A 611 3.22 40.87 22.21
N ASP A 612 1.90 40.77 22.22
CA ASP A 612 0.99 41.48 23.13
C ASP A 612 0.83 40.78 24.50
N ASN A 613 1.57 39.69 24.73
CA ASN A 613 1.42 38.81 25.89
C ASN A 613 -0.01 38.26 26.08
N SER A 614 -0.79 38.09 25.00
CA SER A 614 -2.07 37.37 25.05
C SER A 614 -1.90 35.85 25.18
N THR A 615 -0.75 35.31 24.76
CA THR A 615 -0.37 33.90 24.90
C THR A 615 1.10 33.77 25.29
N LYS A 616 1.40 32.96 26.30
CA LYS A 616 2.76 32.60 26.69
C LYS A 616 2.74 31.23 27.34
N SER A 617 2.93 30.20 26.52
CA SER A 617 2.81 28.80 26.95
C SER A 617 4.04 28.01 26.54
N ASN A 618 4.53 27.18 27.45
CA ASN A 618 5.60 26.23 27.24
C ASN A 618 5.05 24.82 27.47
N SER A 619 5.29 23.89 26.56
CA SER A 619 4.96 22.49 26.77
C SER A 619 6.15 21.59 26.45
N PHE A 620 6.34 20.56 27.26
CA PHE A 620 7.32 19.52 27.03
C PHE A 620 6.61 18.18 27.07
N THR A 621 6.81 17.37 26.03
CA THR A 621 6.34 15.98 25.98
C THR A 621 7.52 15.06 25.71
N GLY A 622 7.63 13.98 26.46
CA GLY A 622 8.69 12.99 26.34
C GLY A 622 8.17 11.58 26.55
N ILE A 623 8.58 10.66 25.68
CA ILE A 623 8.35 9.22 25.80
C ILE A 623 9.72 8.55 25.76
N PHE A 624 10.01 7.75 26.79
CA PHE A 624 11.26 7.00 26.90
C PHE A 624 10.92 5.54 27.13
N ARG A 625 11.45 4.63 26.32
CA ARG A 625 11.19 3.19 26.41
C ARG A 625 12.51 2.43 26.44
N LEU A 626 12.65 1.52 27.39
CA LEU A 626 13.72 0.53 27.42
C LEU A 626 13.09 -0.84 27.16
N SER A 627 13.54 -1.52 26.11
CA SER A 627 12.97 -2.78 25.62
C SER A 627 14.02 -3.88 25.66
N LEU A 628 13.69 -5.01 26.30
CA LEU A 628 14.49 -6.22 26.39
C LEU A 628 13.84 -7.32 25.55
N SER A 629 14.52 -7.75 24.48
CA SER A 629 14.17 -8.94 23.71
C SER A 629 14.53 -10.20 24.47
N LEU A 630 13.57 -11.10 24.58
CA LEU A 630 13.70 -12.39 25.26
C LEU A 630 13.90 -13.56 24.29
N GLU A 631 14.05 -13.30 22.99
CA GLU A 631 14.21 -14.33 21.95
C GLU A 631 15.39 -15.28 22.23
N ARG A 632 16.45 -14.79 22.88
CA ARG A 632 17.62 -15.60 23.25
C ARG A 632 17.47 -16.35 24.58
N PHE A 633 16.47 -16.01 25.40
CA PHE A 633 16.32 -16.48 26.78
C PHE A 633 15.10 -17.37 27.01
N LEU A 634 14.03 -17.17 26.25
CA LEU A 634 12.78 -17.91 26.34
C LEU A 634 12.61 -18.85 25.14
N LEU A 635 11.41 -19.41 24.97
CA LEU A 635 11.05 -20.30 23.86
C LEU A 635 11.57 -19.69 22.54
N ASN A 636 12.34 -20.45 21.75
CA ASN A 636 12.82 -20.08 20.40
C ASN A 636 11.66 -20.00 19.38
N TYR A 637 10.54 -19.42 19.81
CA TYR A 637 9.25 -19.54 19.20
C TYR A 637 8.55 -18.19 19.28
N GLY A 638 8.59 -17.45 18.17
CA GLY A 638 8.07 -16.09 18.10
C GLY A 638 8.98 -15.04 18.73
N LYS A 639 8.58 -13.76 18.62
CA LYS A 639 9.24 -12.62 19.22
C LYS A 639 8.60 -12.30 20.57
N GLN A 640 9.44 -12.05 21.57
CA GLN A 640 9.00 -11.81 22.94
C GLN A 640 9.79 -10.63 23.50
N THR A 641 9.10 -9.57 23.92
CA THR A 641 9.74 -8.34 24.41
C THR A 641 9.11 -7.91 25.72
N VAL A 642 9.94 -7.53 26.69
CA VAL A 642 9.51 -6.82 27.90
C VAL A 642 10.02 -5.40 27.83
N SER A 643 9.20 -4.42 28.20
CA SER A 643 9.59 -3.02 28.14
C SER A 643 9.14 -2.23 29.36
N VAL A 644 9.92 -1.20 29.68
CA VAL A 644 9.54 -0.15 30.62
C VAL A 644 9.41 1.14 29.83
N ARG A 645 8.25 1.80 29.91
CA ARG A 645 7.97 3.07 29.22
C ARG A 645 7.64 4.17 30.25
N LEU A 646 8.33 5.30 30.14
CA LEU A 646 8.05 6.53 30.87
C LEU A 646 7.43 7.54 29.90
N ASN A 647 6.23 8.02 30.22
CA ASN A 647 5.60 9.15 29.55
C ASN A 647 5.63 10.35 30.48
N TYR A 648 6.08 11.50 29.97
CA TYR A 648 6.13 12.76 30.71
C TYR A 648 5.53 13.87 29.85
N ASN A 649 4.57 14.60 30.39
CA ASN A 649 3.93 15.74 29.75
C ASN A 649 3.79 16.89 30.75
N ARG A 650 4.40 18.02 30.45
CA ARG A 650 4.30 19.25 31.23
C ARG A 650 3.85 20.39 30.34
N THR A 651 2.86 21.14 30.78
CA THR A 651 2.43 22.40 30.18
C THR A 651 2.48 23.49 31.25
N ASP A 652 3.10 24.62 30.91
CA ASP A 652 3.29 25.78 31.78
C ASP A 652 2.80 27.02 31.02
N ASP A 653 1.64 27.53 31.40
CA ASP A 653 1.03 28.75 30.88
C ASP A 653 1.35 29.90 31.84
N GLU A 654 2.24 30.79 31.40
CA GLU A 654 2.71 31.91 32.21
C GLU A 654 1.66 33.03 32.35
N ILE A 655 0.54 32.96 31.61
CA ILE A 655 -0.56 33.93 31.68
C ILE A 655 -1.67 33.39 32.57
N ASN A 656 -2.09 32.15 32.34
CA ASN A 656 -3.15 31.51 33.09
C ASN A 656 -2.68 30.21 33.74
N SER A 657 -2.24 30.31 34.99
CA SER A 657 -1.72 29.17 35.75
C SER A 657 -2.72 28.03 35.98
N VAL A 658 -4.02 28.25 35.76
CA VAL A 658 -5.04 27.16 35.78
C VAL A 658 -4.80 26.15 34.65
N ASN A 659 -4.15 26.58 33.57
CA ASN A 659 -3.78 25.71 32.45
C ASN A 659 -2.49 24.90 32.71
N ASN A 660 -1.80 25.14 33.83
CA ASN A 660 -0.58 24.40 34.17
C ASN A 660 -0.91 22.94 34.45
N ARG A 661 -0.15 22.04 33.81
CA ARG A 661 -0.30 20.58 33.93
C ARG A 661 1.08 19.98 34.07
N ASP A 662 1.24 19.03 34.99
CA ASP A 662 2.44 18.19 35.09
C ASP A 662 1.98 16.75 35.30
N GLN A 663 2.21 15.92 34.30
CA GLN A 663 1.68 14.58 34.22
C GLN A 663 2.79 13.61 33.84
N TRP A 664 2.85 12.49 34.54
CA TRP A 664 3.80 11.43 34.19
C TRP A 664 3.29 10.05 34.56
N GLY A 665 3.59 9.08 33.70
CA GLY A 665 3.18 7.70 33.85
C GLY A 665 4.33 6.74 33.57
N VAL A 666 4.33 5.62 34.27
CA VAL A 666 5.30 4.53 34.13
C VAL A 666 4.55 3.26 33.82
N PHE A 667 4.93 2.60 32.72
CA PHE A 667 4.24 1.45 32.17
C PHE A 667 5.22 0.29 31.99
N PHE A 668 4.80 -0.90 32.43
CA PHE A 668 5.43 -2.17 32.10
C PHE A 668 4.65 -2.81 30.96
N ILE A 669 5.34 -3.21 29.90
CA ILE A 669 4.73 -3.74 28.68
C ILE A 669 5.34 -5.11 28.39
N VAL A 670 4.49 -6.07 28.06
CA VAL A 670 4.88 -7.40 27.58
C VAL A 670 4.26 -7.58 26.20
N ASP A 671 5.12 -7.74 25.19
CA ASP A 671 4.73 -7.99 23.81
C ASP A 671 5.12 -9.42 23.43
N LEU A 672 4.15 -10.20 22.95
CA LEU A 672 4.33 -11.55 22.42
C LEU A 672 3.83 -11.58 20.99
N LEU A 673 4.63 -12.12 20.08
CA LEU A 673 4.27 -12.37 18.68
C LEU A 673 4.67 -13.80 18.34
N ALA A 674 3.72 -14.67 18.04
CA ALA A 674 4.02 -16.06 17.74
C ALA A 674 3.29 -16.51 16.47
N PRO A 675 3.99 -17.13 15.50
CA PRO A 675 3.31 -17.97 14.53
C PRO A 675 2.66 -19.15 15.28
N LEU A 676 1.51 -19.61 14.84
CA LEU A 676 0.76 -20.74 15.39
C LEU A 676 0.49 -21.72 14.24
N PRO A 677 1.40 -22.68 13.94
CA PRO A 677 1.18 -23.68 12.91
C PRO A 677 0.05 -24.59 13.39
N LEU A 678 -1.13 -24.43 12.80
CA LEU A 678 -2.29 -25.29 13.06
C LEU A 678 -2.25 -26.58 12.26
N LEU A 679 -1.51 -26.61 11.16
CA LEU A 679 -1.27 -27.83 10.39
C LEU A 679 0.01 -28.49 10.91
N PRO A 680 -0.04 -29.75 11.37
CA PRO A 680 1.16 -30.44 11.80
C PRO A 680 2.12 -30.50 10.59
N PRO A 681 3.40 -30.11 10.75
CA PRO A 681 4.42 -30.66 9.88
C PRO A 681 4.27 -32.18 10.03
N GLY A 682 4.09 -32.90 8.91
CA GLY A 682 3.91 -34.35 8.93
C GLY A 682 4.88 -34.97 9.94
N TRP A 683 4.36 -35.80 10.83
CA TRP A 683 4.97 -36.40 12.04
C TRP A 683 6.38 -37.05 11.86
N GLY A 684 7.35 -36.29 11.37
CA GLY A 684 8.64 -36.80 10.92
C GLY A 684 9.79 -35.79 10.96
N ASP A 685 9.52 -34.49 11.08
CA ASP A 685 10.56 -33.51 11.38
C ASP A 685 10.43 -33.07 12.86
N PRO A 686 11.19 -33.69 13.79
CA PRO A 686 11.28 -33.15 15.13
C PRO A 686 11.86 -31.74 15.03
N PHE A 687 11.21 -30.81 15.72
CA PHE A 687 11.65 -29.48 16.11
C PHE A 687 13.11 -29.15 15.80
N GLY A 688 13.33 -28.00 15.15
CA GLY A 688 14.59 -27.49 14.61
C GLY A 688 15.84 -27.64 15.50
N PRO A 689 17.02 -27.30 14.95
CA PRO A 689 18.30 -27.74 15.50
C PRO A 689 18.41 -27.47 17.00
N ARG A 690 18.52 -28.55 17.78
CA ARG A 690 18.90 -28.50 19.19
C ARG A 690 20.31 -27.93 19.27
N THR A 691 20.44 -26.63 19.42
CA THR A 691 21.68 -26.03 19.91
C THR A 691 21.72 -26.26 21.42
N SER A 692 22.47 -27.27 21.82
CA SER A 692 22.84 -27.50 23.21
C SER A 692 23.80 -26.40 23.67
N GLY A 693 23.27 -25.23 24.01
CA GLY A 693 23.99 -24.24 24.82
C GLY A 693 23.90 -24.67 26.28
N SER A 694 24.97 -25.28 26.82
CA SER A 694 25.01 -25.62 28.23
C SER A 694 25.08 -24.35 29.09
N LEU A 695 24.45 -24.38 30.27
CA LEU A 695 24.45 -23.31 31.29
C LEU A 695 25.85 -22.86 31.79
N GLN A 696 26.96 -23.38 31.24
CA GLN A 696 28.32 -23.00 31.63
C GLN A 696 28.80 -21.67 31.01
N ASP A 697 28.17 -21.16 29.95
CA ASP A 697 28.62 -19.94 29.26
C ASP A 697 28.23 -18.62 29.95
N LEU A 698 27.42 -18.67 31.01
CA LEU A 698 27.07 -17.47 31.79
C LEU A 698 28.21 -16.93 32.67
N ARG A 699 29.25 -17.74 32.94
CA ARG A 699 30.42 -17.29 33.73
C ARG A 699 31.45 -16.49 32.93
N THR A 700 31.40 -16.58 31.61
CA THR A 700 32.38 -15.92 30.71
C THR A 700 31.88 -14.57 30.18
N ALA A 701 30.56 -14.33 30.18
CA ALA A 701 29.96 -13.07 29.71
C ALA A 701 29.99 -11.93 30.75
N PHE A 702 30.03 -12.26 32.05
CA PHE A 702 30.15 -11.28 33.12
C PHE A 702 31.53 -11.41 33.75
N ASN A 703 32.46 -10.56 33.32
CA ASN A 703 33.84 -10.49 33.81
C ASN A 703 33.90 -9.93 35.26
N LEU A 704 33.11 -10.49 36.17
CA LEU A 704 33.10 -10.15 37.60
C LEU A 704 34.23 -10.94 38.27
N ARG A 705 35.34 -10.25 38.56
CA ARG A 705 36.39 -10.79 39.42
C ARG A 705 35.84 -10.91 40.85
N PRO A 706 35.97 -12.08 41.51
CA PRO A 706 35.66 -12.18 42.92
C PRO A 706 36.79 -11.52 43.73
N GLY A 707 36.43 -10.49 44.50
CA GLY A 707 37.26 -9.95 45.58
C GLY A 707 38.00 -8.65 45.26
N GLN A 708 37.35 -7.52 45.49
CA GLN A 708 37.79 -6.39 46.32
C GLN A 708 36.66 -5.34 46.30
N TYR A 709 36.39 -4.76 47.48
CA TYR A 709 35.23 -3.96 47.86
C TYR A 709 34.70 -2.96 46.82
#